data_AF-A0A3D0XJY5-F1
#
_entry.id   AF-A0A3D0XJY5-F1
#
_cell.length_a   1.000
_cell.length_b   1.000
_cell.length_c   1.000
_cell.angle_alpha   90.00
_cell.angle_beta   90.00
_cell.angle_gamma   90.00
#
_symmetry.space_group_name_H-M   'P 1'
#
loop_
_entity.id
_entity.type
_entity.pdbx_description
1 polymer ?
#
loop_
_entity_poly.entity_id
_entity_poly.type
_entity_poly.pdbx_seq_one_letter_code
_entity_poly.pdbx_strand_id
1 'polypeptide(L)'
;MRAGSLSGTIRYEGEQEGSIYLKATRALSGNRSLLLDGNGDSVAIESLSDLSGPELTIQYWFKGSSIQSAVRQQSSGYIVAGWNGTHILSIDGGTSGLSGGSAATDGNWHHLVMTWKRNSPKGFSTYLDGRLVAQRDSAEGEIPDLAAPVYFGAFNGVAEFCNGQLDEIAIWNKALSEAEIAVGWNTPLSGSEEGLIGFWNFDDGLGNDLSGGGNHAALHGDAVLLEADVAGLGGGVYSGQIESPGAFSLSNIPPGSNYVLTAFLDVNGNQAQDVGEPSGVFAGSPFDLTDDLSQTVVTLTEPPTLSAQPHDTRVGPGETARFMVDALGTKPFTYQWLKDGFPLPDGPNAAELVISNASAQDVGSYSVVVSNLKGEALSRKAVMGVIADGVQLAGQVAYTGNPPGDLHLMAASYLPGNQVLTLDGSGDYVIVPDLIDLSGYELTIQYWFRGSSIQSAVRQQSSGYIVAGWQGLHILSDDGGTGAGVNAGPNVTDGRWHHLLMTWEGGMPNGFRSYVDGQLVEQRDAADSEISFLDAPVYFGAFNGVGEFMEGQLDEIAIWERSLTHEEIGNAWNQPLDGSEEGLLGLWKFDDGTAKDQASYGFDGELNGDAVIEAASIPMFGGDVSTDILSASGSFLMRHVPKGNHYHLTAFVDLNGNFLHDQGEPFAESATNPFNLAADLDGLFLDLGGEVGSVSLGFDRTQDGLLISWPTETTGLQLHRTDSLSQPNWVPVAGVVDQAVTVSPEDATGFFQLR
;
A
#
# COMPACT_ATOMS: atom_id res chain seq x y z
N MET A 1 -44.45 -6.55 31.32
CA MET A 1 -44.35 -7.42 30.13
C MET A 1 -43.28 -8.45 30.42
N ARG A 2 -43.48 -9.74 30.07
CA ARG A 2 -42.39 -10.72 30.21
C ARG A 2 -41.31 -10.37 29.18
N ALA A 3 -40.05 -10.46 29.55
CA ALA A 3 -38.96 -10.25 28.60
C ALA A 3 -38.97 -11.42 27.60
N GLY A 4 -38.90 -11.12 26.30
CA GLY A 4 -38.86 -12.10 25.22
C GLY A 4 -37.45 -12.67 25.03
N SER A 5 -37.36 -13.74 24.24
CA SER A 5 -36.09 -14.32 23.78
C SER A 5 -36.07 -14.43 22.26
N LEU A 6 -34.95 -14.04 21.65
CA LEU A 6 -34.69 -14.22 20.22
C LEU A 6 -33.77 -15.42 20.03
N SER A 7 -34.22 -16.45 19.32
CA SER A 7 -33.43 -17.66 19.10
C SER A 7 -33.38 -18.04 17.63
N GLY A 8 -32.27 -18.62 17.18
CA GLY A 8 -32.09 -18.89 15.76
C GLY A 8 -30.86 -19.73 15.48
N THR A 9 -30.41 -19.70 14.23
CA THR A 9 -29.20 -20.40 13.77
C THR A 9 -28.33 -19.42 12.99
N ILE A 10 -27.04 -19.37 13.33
CA ILE A 10 -26.04 -18.76 12.46
C ILE A 10 -25.48 -19.80 11.52
N ARG A 11 -25.36 -19.45 10.24
CA ARG A 11 -24.66 -20.24 9.22
C ARG A 11 -23.44 -19.49 8.75
N TYR A 12 -22.35 -20.22 8.60
CA TYR A 12 -21.13 -19.78 7.95
C TYR A 12 -20.53 -20.98 7.23
N GLU A 13 -20.14 -20.80 5.98
CA GLU A 13 -19.53 -21.84 5.15
C GLU A 13 -18.08 -21.43 4.87
N GLY A 14 -17.18 -21.65 5.84
CA GLY A 14 -15.74 -21.32 5.77
C GLY A 14 -14.96 -21.95 6.92
N GLU A 15 -13.62 -21.95 6.86
CA GLU A 15 -12.77 -22.30 8.01
C GLU A 15 -12.85 -21.17 9.05
N GLN A 16 -13.04 -21.50 10.33
CA GLN A 16 -13.31 -20.51 11.37
C GLN A 16 -12.11 -20.38 12.31
N GLU A 17 -11.54 -19.19 12.36
CA GLU A 17 -10.76 -18.67 13.49
C GLU A 17 -11.56 -17.51 14.11
N GLY A 18 -11.78 -17.50 15.43
CA GLY A 18 -12.51 -16.43 16.13
C GLY A 18 -13.93 -16.79 16.58
N SER A 19 -14.59 -15.88 17.32
CA SER A 19 -15.95 -16.05 17.83
C SER A 19 -16.95 -15.23 17.00
N ILE A 20 -18.21 -15.62 16.98
CA ILE A 20 -19.26 -14.85 16.28
C ILE A 20 -19.98 -13.96 17.27
N TYR A 21 -20.03 -12.67 16.96
CA TYR A 21 -20.79 -11.68 17.73
C TYR A 21 -22.14 -11.43 17.06
N LEU A 22 -23.23 -11.48 17.83
CA LEU A 22 -24.58 -11.12 17.38
C LEU A 22 -25.04 -9.83 18.03
N LYS A 23 -25.81 -9.04 17.27
CA LYS A 23 -26.39 -7.79 17.74
C LYS A 23 -27.83 -7.67 17.26
N ALA A 24 -28.79 -7.64 18.18
CA ALA A 24 -30.17 -7.25 17.91
C ALA A 24 -30.35 -5.79 18.32
N THR A 25 -30.66 -4.92 17.37
CA THR A 25 -30.79 -3.47 17.55
C THR A 25 -32.19 -3.05 17.18
N ARG A 26 -32.88 -2.27 18.02
CA ARG A 26 -34.18 -1.70 17.65
C ARG A 26 -34.06 -0.22 17.34
N ALA A 27 -34.69 0.19 16.24
CA ALA A 27 -34.95 1.58 15.93
C ALA A 27 -36.34 1.97 16.44
N LEU A 28 -36.49 3.16 17.02
CA LEU A 28 -37.79 3.68 17.45
C LEU A 28 -38.38 4.61 16.38
N SER A 29 -39.68 4.45 16.12
CA SER A 29 -40.42 5.37 15.25
C SER A 29 -40.69 6.69 15.96
N GLY A 30 -40.53 7.81 15.24
CA GLY A 30 -40.76 9.15 15.78
C GLY A 30 -39.47 9.90 16.12
N ASN A 31 -38.31 9.25 16.00
CA ASN A 31 -37.03 9.91 16.12
C ASN A 31 -36.80 10.89 14.98
N ARG A 32 -36.13 12.00 15.27
CA ARG A 32 -35.72 12.97 14.25
C ARG A 32 -34.24 13.27 14.37
N SER A 33 -33.54 13.31 13.24
CA SER A 33 -32.15 13.70 13.17
C SER A 33 -31.99 15.05 12.48
N LEU A 34 -30.91 15.75 12.81
CA LEU A 34 -30.44 16.94 12.12
C LEU A 34 -29.69 16.53 10.85
N LEU A 35 -30.24 16.81 9.67
CA LEU A 35 -29.54 16.64 8.40
C LEU A 35 -28.67 17.87 8.08
N LEU A 36 -27.43 17.60 7.69
CA LEU A 36 -26.43 18.55 7.26
C LEU A 36 -25.87 18.06 5.91
N ASP A 37 -26.00 18.86 4.86
CA ASP A 37 -25.71 18.45 3.47
C ASP A 37 -24.24 18.62 3.03
N GLY A 38 -23.38 19.09 3.93
CA GLY A 38 -21.98 19.43 3.63
C GLY A 38 -21.79 20.81 3.02
N ASN A 39 -22.82 21.65 2.94
CA ASN A 39 -22.78 22.95 2.27
C ASN A 39 -23.67 24.02 2.92
N GLY A 40 -23.14 24.76 3.88
CA GLY A 40 -23.80 25.95 4.43
C GLY A 40 -24.73 25.68 5.62
N ASP A 41 -25.06 24.42 5.86
CA ASP A 41 -25.88 23.99 7.01
C ASP A 41 -25.12 24.11 8.33
N SER A 42 -25.76 24.72 9.33
CA SER A 42 -25.20 24.80 10.67
C SER A 42 -26.26 25.03 11.73
N VAL A 43 -25.93 24.69 12.97
CA VAL A 43 -26.77 24.94 14.13
C VAL A 43 -25.96 25.65 15.19
N ALA A 44 -26.39 26.85 15.58
CA ALA A 44 -25.71 27.66 16.59
C ALA A 44 -26.37 27.50 17.96
N ILE A 45 -25.56 27.31 18.99
CA ILE A 45 -26.00 27.28 20.39
C ILE A 45 -25.48 28.55 21.07
N GLU A 46 -26.05 29.71 20.71
CA GLU A 46 -25.52 31.02 21.12
C GLU A 46 -25.42 31.22 22.64
N SER A 47 -26.29 30.55 23.41
CA SER A 47 -26.26 30.61 24.88
C SER A 47 -25.13 29.80 25.51
N LEU A 48 -24.56 28.83 24.77
CA LEU A 48 -23.51 27.95 25.25
C LEU A 48 -22.16 28.41 24.70
N SER A 49 -21.41 29.13 25.55
CA SER A 49 -20.11 29.68 25.20
C SER A 49 -18.98 29.28 26.15
N ASP A 50 -19.30 28.57 27.23
CA ASP A 50 -18.34 28.13 28.24
C ASP A 50 -18.41 26.60 28.39
N LEU A 51 -17.38 25.91 27.87
CA LEU A 51 -17.12 24.49 28.09
C LEU A 51 -15.87 24.29 28.96
N SER A 52 -15.41 25.34 29.65
CA SER A 52 -14.17 25.32 30.42
C SER A 52 -14.25 24.39 31.63
N GLY A 53 -13.10 23.88 32.04
CA GLY A 53 -13.00 23.03 33.22
C GLY A 53 -11.96 21.93 33.13
N PRO A 54 -11.92 21.05 34.15
CA PRO A 54 -10.96 19.97 34.25
C PRO A 54 -11.40 18.69 33.52
N GLU A 55 -12.65 18.61 33.06
CA GLU A 55 -13.21 17.43 32.40
C GLU A 55 -14.27 17.83 31.38
N LEU A 56 -14.40 17.04 30.30
CA LEU A 56 -15.39 17.23 29.24
C LEU A 56 -15.75 15.87 28.63
N THR A 57 -17.03 15.69 28.29
CA THR A 57 -17.45 14.66 27.33
C THR A 57 -18.34 15.29 26.27
N ILE A 58 -18.14 14.92 25.01
CA ILE A 58 -19.04 15.23 23.90
C ILE A 58 -19.41 13.90 23.27
N GLN A 59 -20.71 13.61 23.16
CA GLN A 59 -21.21 12.46 22.41
C GLN A 59 -22.24 12.89 21.38
N TYR A 60 -22.39 12.07 20.34
CA TYR A 60 -23.44 12.21 19.35
C TYR A 60 -23.60 10.91 18.57
N TRP A 61 -24.79 10.71 18.02
CA TRP A 61 -25.00 9.75 16.95
C TRP A 61 -24.76 10.40 15.60
N PHE A 62 -24.10 9.69 14.70
CA PHE A 62 -23.80 10.16 13.37
C PHE A 62 -24.12 9.11 12.31
N LYS A 63 -24.64 9.58 11.18
CA LYS A 63 -24.77 8.79 9.95
C LYS A 63 -24.44 9.66 8.75
N GLY A 64 -23.34 9.37 8.06
CA GLY A 64 -22.96 10.16 6.90
C GLY A 64 -21.57 9.80 6.40
N SER A 65 -21.03 10.69 5.57
CA SER A 65 -19.73 10.50 4.91
C SER A 65 -18.64 11.40 5.48
N SER A 66 -19.00 12.41 6.28
CA SER A 66 -18.03 13.31 6.90
C SER A 66 -18.54 13.85 8.24
N ILE A 67 -17.82 13.52 9.32
CA ILE A 67 -18.07 14.05 10.67
C ILE A 67 -17.50 15.48 10.87
N GLN A 68 -17.05 16.16 9.81
CA GLN A 68 -16.40 17.46 9.91
C GLN A 68 -17.27 18.47 10.67
N SER A 69 -16.72 19.06 11.74
CA SER A 69 -17.40 19.99 12.64
C SER A 69 -18.70 19.47 13.26
N ALA A 70 -18.86 18.15 13.49
CA ALA A 70 -20.08 17.60 14.08
C ALA A 70 -20.46 18.32 15.39
N VAL A 71 -19.51 18.52 16.31
CA VAL A 71 -19.62 19.48 17.41
C VAL A 71 -18.34 20.32 17.49
N ARG A 72 -18.46 21.64 17.47
CA ARG A 72 -17.31 22.55 17.43
C ARG A 72 -17.50 23.79 18.30
N GLN A 73 -16.43 24.16 19.01
CA GLN A 73 -16.29 25.46 19.66
C GLN A 73 -14.91 26.02 19.32
N GLN A 74 -14.84 27.23 18.74
CA GLN A 74 -13.55 27.75 18.31
C GLN A 74 -13.42 29.28 18.34
N SER A 75 -12.31 29.73 18.91
CA SER A 75 -11.78 31.10 18.89
C SER A 75 -10.25 31.09 18.75
N SER A 76 -9.51 31.50 19.79
CA SER A 76 -8.05 31.37 19.91
C SER A 76 -7.58 29.94 20.17
N GLY A 77 -8.48 29.07 20.62
CA GLY A 77 -8.32 27.62 20.70
C GLY A 77 -9.55 26.93 20.14
N TYR A 78 -9.53 25.60 20.07
CA TYR A 78 -10.65 24.83 19.52
C TYR A 78 -10.87 23.49 20.21
N ILE A 79 -12.15 23.17 20.37
CA ILE A 79 -12.72 21.86 20.69
C ILE A 79 -13.47 21.42 19.45
N VAL A 80 -13.08 20.30 18.85
CA VAL A 80 -13.71 19.79 17.63
C VAL A 80 -13.93 18.29 17.79
N ALA A 81 -15.16 17.89 18.08
CA ALA A 81 -15.56 16.50 17.96
C ALA A 81 -15.95 16.26 16.49
N GLY A 82 -14.96 15.86 15.68
CA GLY A 82 -15.10 15.61 14.24
C GLY A 82 -14.32 16.61 13.38
N TRP A 83 -13.07 16.29 13.03
CA TRP A 83 -12.22 17.02 12.09
C TRP A 83 -11.40 16.01 11.31
N ASN A 84 -11.63 15.90 10.01
CA ASN A 84 -11.00 14.93 9.13
C ASN A 84 -11.01 13.49 9.71
N GLY A 85 -12.17 13.04 10.21
CA GLY A 85 -12.31 11.71 10.82
C GLY A 85 -11.78 11.58 12.26
N THR A 86 -11.31 12.66 12.88
CA THR A 86 -10.77 12.65 14.25
C THR A 86 -11.54 13.54 15.23
N HIS A 87 -11.30 13.40 16.53
CA HIS A 87 -11.70 14.34 17.56
C HIS A 87 -10.46 15.08 18.08
N ILE A 88 -10.54 16.41 18.23
CA ILE A 88 -9.41 17.26 18.58
C ILE A 88 -9.77 18.20 19.73
N LEU A 89 -8.79 18.33 20.64
CA LEU A 89 -8.79 19.31 21.70
C LEU A 89 -7.45 20.05 21.69
N SER A 90 -7.35 21.16 20.97
CA SER A 90 -6.06 21.87 20.73
C SER A 90 -5.45 22.54 21.94
N ILE A 91 -6.31 22.91 22.88
CA ILE A 91 -5.96 23.49 24.18
C ILE A 91 -5.20 22.50 25.09
N ASP A 92 -5.06 21.25 24.68
CA ASP A 92 -4.26 20.20 25.34
C ASP A 92 -2.81 20.11 24.81
N GLY A 93 -2.39 21.05 23.95
CA GLY A 93 -0.99 21.16 23.51
C GLY A 93 -0.61 20.41 22.24
N GLY A 94 -1.57 19.93 21.45
CA GLY A 94 -1.34 19.30 20.14
C GLY A 94 -2.52 19.44 19.17
N THR A 95 -2.25 19.39 17.87
CA THR A 95 -3.26 19.45 16.80
C THR A 95 -3.69 18.07 16.31
N SER A 96 -2.90 17.03 16.58
CA SER A 96 -3.20 15.64 16.24
C SER A 96 -4.43 15.20 17.02
N GLY A 97 -5.51 14.87 16.33
CA GLY A 97 -6.72 14.32 16.93
C GLY A 97 -6.59 12.85 17.32
N LEU A 98 -7.64 12.32 17.92
CA LEU A 98 -7.84 10.88 18.06
C LEU A 98 -8.83 10.41 17.01
N SER A 99 -8.55 9.29 16.34
CA SER A 99 -9.45 8.74 15.32
C SER A 99 -10.84 8.47 15.90
N GLY A 100 -11.88 8.91 15.17
CA GLY A 100 -13.28 8.55 15.41
C GLY A 100 -13.60 7.11 15.04
N GLY A 101 -12.66 6.41 14.38
CA GLY A 101 -12.79 5.04 13.87
C GLY A 101 -13.17 5.03 12.39
N SER A 102 -12.64 4.05 11.64
CA SER A 102 -12.83 3.94 10.19
C SER A 102 -14.29 3.77 9.76
N ALA A 103 -15.10 3.10 10.59
CA ALA A 103 -16.53 2.91 10.34
C ALA A 103 -17.37 4.17 10.62
N ALA A 104 -16.85 5.18 11.32
CA ALA A 104 -17.62 6.36 11.70
C ALA A 104 -18.24 7.14 10.53
N THR A 105 -17.79 6.90 9.29
CA THR A 105 -18.26 7.58 8.07
C THR A 105 -18.72 6.60 6.99
N ASP A 106 -19.08 5.37 7.36
CA ASP A 106 -19.50 4.29 6.44
C ASP A 106 -20.95 4.45 5.90
N GLY A 107 -21.65 5.52 6.30
CA GLY A 107 -23.04 5.77 5.96
C GLY A 107 -24.08 5.04 6.83
N ASN A 108 -23.66 4.31 7.87
CA ASN A 108 -24.52 3.73 8.90
C ASN A 108 -24.55 4.61 10.16
N TRP A 109 -25.49 4.32 11.05
CA TRP A 109 -25.58 5.00 12.34
C TRP A 109 -24.52 4.48 13.31
N HIS A 110 -23.71 5.40 13.82
CA HIS A 110 -22.69 5.14 14.83
C HIS A 110 -22.78 6.11 15.99
N HIS A 111 -22.48 5.63 17.20
CA HIS A 111 -22.35 6.46 18.38
C HIS A 111 -20.89 6.85 18.58
N LEU A 112 -20.59 8.14 18.53
CA LEU A 112 -19.24 8.67 18.79
C LEU A 112 -19.20 9.37 20.14
N VAL A 113 -18.13 9.12 20.89
CA VAL A 113 -17.86 9.79 22.17
C VAL A 113 -16.41 10.27 22.20
N MET A 114 -16.22 11.54 22.50
CA MET A 114 -14.96 12.12 22.94
C MET A 114 -15.01 12.37 24.44
N THR A 115 -14.05 11.84 25.20
CA THR A 115 -13.84 12.21 26.61
C THR A 115 -12.49 12.88 26.80
N TRP A 116 -12.45 13.88 27.68
CA TRP A 116 -11.22 14.52 28.11
C TRP A 116 -11.22 14.74 29.62
N LYS A 117 -10.13 14.36 30.28
CA LYS A 117 -9.89 14.54 31.71
C LYS A 117 -8.48 15.08 31.93
N ARG A 118 -8.35 16.21 32.61
CA ARG A 118 -7.07 16.88 32.90
C ARG A 118 -6.04 15.96 33.55
N ASN A 119 -4.77 16.12 33.17
CA ASN A 119 -3.59 15.51 33.80
C ASN A 119 -3.78 14.02 34.14
N SER A 120 -4.27 13.26 33.18
CA SER A 120 -4.66 11.87 33.39
C SER A 120 -4.04 10.99 32.32
N PRO A 121 -3.46 9.85 32.72
CA PRO A 121 -3.15 8.80 31.76
C PRO A 121 -4.43 8.40 31.02
N LYS A 122 -4.38 8.29 29.69
CA LYS A 122 -5.55 8.04 28.84
C LYS A 122 -6.65 9.10 29.00
N GLY A 123 -6.25 10.30 29.41
CA GLY A 123 -7.14 11.40 29.72
C GLY A 123 -7.94 11.89 28.53
N PHE A 124 -7.43 11.78 27.30
CA PHE A 124 -8.19 12.00 26.08
C PHE A 124 -8.48 10.64 25.43
N SER A 125 -9.76 10.29 25.29
CA SER A 125 -10.20 9.04 24.66
C SER A 125 -11.33 9.27 23.66
N THR A 126 -11.34 8.47 22.59
CA THR A 126 -12.42 8.42 21.59
C THR A 126 -13.03 7.03 21.57
N TYR A 127 -14.36 6.97 21.50
CA TYR A 127 -15.13 5.73 21.47
C TYR A 127 -16.07 5.72 20.26
N LEU A 128 -16.21 4.55 19.64
CA LEU A 128 -17.16 4.25 18.57
C LEU A 128 -18.05 3.09 19.02
N ASP A 129 -19.36 3.27 18.98
CA ASP A 129 -20.38 2.30 19.40
C ASP A 129 -20.15 1.72 20.81
N GLY A 130 -19.73 2.62 21.71
CA GLY A 130 -19.47 2.27 23.11
C GLY A 130 -18.10 1.66 23.38
N ARG A 131 -17.21 1.56 22.38
CA ARG A 131 -15.89 0.95 22.49
C ARG A 131 -14.76 1.93 22.24
N LEU A 132 -13.67 1.76 22.98
CA LEU A 132 -12.48 2.57 22.84
C LEU A 132 -11.84 2.37 21.45
N VAL A 133 -11.64 3.45 20.71
CA VAL A 133 -10.95 3.47 19.40
C VAL A 133 -9.51 3.92 19.57
N ALA A 134 -9.33 5.06 20.24
CA ALA A 134 -8.04 5.70 20.40
C ALA A 134 -8.00 6.44 21.73
N GLN A 135 -6.83 6.48 22.36
CA GLN A 135 -6.61 7.21 23.60
C GLN A 135 -5.18 7.71 23.70
N ARG A 136 -5.00 8.80 24.45
CA ARG A 136 -3.69 9.31 24.85
C ARG A 136 -3.77 9.98 26.21
N ASP A 137 -2.60 10.19 26.80
CA ASP A 137 -2.48 10.99 28.02
C ASP A 137 -2.85 12.45 27.73
N SER A 138 -3.50 13.10 28.70
CA SER A 138 -3.84 14.52 28.62
C SER A 138 -2.80 15.37 29.35
N ALA A 139 -2.61 16.60 28.90
CA ALA A 139 -1.70 17.55 29.52
C ALA A 139 -2.27 18.14 30.83
N GLU A 140 -1.42 18.90 31.53
CA GLU A 140 -1.79 19.55 32.80
C GLU A 140 -2.70 20.78 32.65
N GLY A 141 -2.91 21.29 31.44
CA GLY A 141 -3.76 22.46 31.18
C GLY A 141 -5.24 22.16 31.41
N GLU A 142 -6.00 23.09 31.98
CA GLU A 142 -7.47 23.04 31.93
C GLU A 142 -7.96 23.56 30.58
N ILE A 143 -9.14 23.11 30.17
CA ILE A 143 -9.85 23.72 29.04
C ILE A 143 -10.17 25.16 29.45
N PRO A 144 -9.60 26.19 28.80
CA PRO A 144 -9.94 27.57 29.12
C PRO A 144 -11.31 27.93 28.54
N ASP A 145 -11.93 28.97 29.07
CA ASP A 145 -13.08 29.58 28.42
C ASP A 145 -12.64 30.16 27.06
N LEU A 146 -13.17 29.56 25.99
CA LEU A 146 -12.86 29.97 24.61
C LEU A 146 -13.67 31.20 24.20
N ALA A 147 -14.67 31.64 24.96
CA ALA A 147 -15.52 32.78 24.65
C ALA A 147 -16.09 32.74 23.21
N ALA A 148 -16.47 31.54 22.75
CA ALA A 148 -17.07 31.31 21.44
C ALA A 148 -18.32 30.43 21.58
N PRO A 149 -19.38 30.66 20.78
CA PRO A 149 -20.54 29.78 20.76
C PRO A 149 -20.16 28.36 20.31
N VAL A 150 -20.91 27.38 20.78
CA VAL A 150 -20.89 26.01 20.24
C VAL A 150 -21.72 25.96 18.95
N TYR A 151 -21.19 25.28 17.94
CA TYR A 151 -21.86 24.99 16.68
C TYR A 151 -21.95 23.48 16.48
N PHE A 152 -23.08 23.02 15.93
CA PHE A 152 -23.17 21.71 15.30
C PHE A 152 -23.10 21.89 13.79
N GLY A 153 -22.29 21.06 13.15
CA GLY A 153 -22.22 20.96 11.70
C GLY A 153 -21.31 21.95 10.97
N ALA A 154 -20.66 22.90 11.64
CA ALA A 154 -19.83 23.91 10.95
C ALA A 154 -18.75 24.56 11.83
N PHE A 155 -17.69 25.05 11.19
CA PHE A 155 -16.78 26.03 11.75
C PHE A 155 -17.47 27.39 11.83
N ASN A 156 -17.87 27.79 13.04
CA ASN A 156 -18.46 29.10 13.33
C ASN A 156 -19.60 29.50 12.37
N GLY A 157 -20.34 28.50 11.86
CA GLY A 157 -21.43 28.68 10.91
C GLY A 157 -21.04 29.11 9.49
N VAL A 158 -19.76 29.08 9.11
CA VAL A 158 -19.28 29.68 7.84
C VAL A 158 -18.48 28.75 6.93
N ALA A 159 -17.88 27.66 7.44
CA ALA A 159 -17.07 26.74 6.65
C ALA A 159 -16.96 25.35 7.30
N GLU A 160 -16.23 24.43 6.66
CA GLU A 160 -15.92 23.10 7.18
C GLU A 160 -17.17 22.34 7.65
N PHE A 161 -18.11 22.19 6.72
CA PHE A 161 -19.44 21.67 6.99
C PHE A 161 -19.45 20.14 7.14
N CYS A 162 -20.26 19.67 8.08
CA CYS A 162 -20.58 18.25 8.26
C CYS A 162 -21.44 17.76 7.10
N ASN A 163 -21.19 16.53 6.63
CA ASN A 163 -22.04 15.87 5.63
C ASN A 163 -22.59 14.56 6.20
N GLY A 164 -23.82 14.65 6.71
CA GLY A 164 -24.49 13.54 7.37
C GLY A 164 -25.67 13.97 8.23
N GLN A 165 -26.11 13.06 9.08
CA GLN A 165 -27.15 13.26 10.07
C GLN A 165 -26.56 13.17 11.46
N LEU A 166 -26.96 14.09 12.34
CA LEU A 166 -26.64 14.09 13.76
C LEU A 166 -27.89 13.85 14.61
N ASP A 167 -27.73 13.10 15.68
CA ASP A 167 -28.79 12.92 16.68
C ASP A 167 -28.19 12.75 18.09
N GLU A 168 -29.01 12.97 19.11
CA GLU A 168 -28.71 12.71 20.53
C GLU A 168 -27.36 13.31 20.96
N ILE A 169 -27.14 14.55 20.54
CA ILE A 169 -25.93 15.31 20.86
C ILE A 169 -26.00 15.66 22.34
N ALA A 170 -24.97 15.31 23.10
CA ALA A 170 -24.89 15.65 24.50
C ALA A 170 -23.47 16.05 24.91
N ILE A 171 -23.41 17.01 25.83
CA ILE A 171 -22.16 17.60 26.31
C ILE A 171 -22.19 17.59 27.83
N TRP A 172 -21.12 17.12 28.48
CA TRP A 172 -20.99 17.04 29.94
C TRP A 172 -19.74 17.78 30.44
N ASN A 173 -19.82 18.36 31.63
CA ASN A 173 -18.66 18.89 32.37
C ASN A 173 -17.91 17.79 33.17
N LYS A 174 -18.05 16.54 32.72
CA LYS A 174 -17.49 15.33 33.34
C LYS A 174 -16.93 14.44 32.25
N ALA A 175 -15.82 13.76 32.52
CA ALA A 175 -15.29 12.71 31.67
C ALA A 175 -16.04 11.40 32.00
N LEU A 176 -16.90 10.93 31.10
CA LEU A 176 -17.57 9.65 31.27
C LEU A 176 -16.53 8.52 31.27
N SER A 177 -16.69 7.56 32.18
CA SER A 177 -15.82 6.38 32.21
C SER A 177 -16.17 5.42 31.07
N GLU A 178 -15.20 4.60 30.66
CA GLU A 178 -15.42 3.53 29.67
C GLU A 178 -16.59 2.61 30.04
N ALA A 179 -16.79 2.32 31.33
CA ALA A 179 -17.92 1.51 31.79
C ALA A 179 -19.26 2.25 31.66
N GLU A 180 -19.30 3.56 31.93
CA GLU A 180 -20.49 4.39 31.70
C GLU A 180 -20.81 4.46 30.21
N ILE A 181 -19.80 4.58 29.34
CA ILE A 181 -19.96 4.64 27.88
C ILE A 181 -20.42 3.28 27.32
N ALA A 182 -19.78 2.18 27.72
CA ALA A 182 -20.10 0.83 27.26
C ALA A 182 -21.51 0.37 27.64
N VAL A 183 -22.08 0.91 28.72
CA VAL A 183 -23.47 0.67 29.14
C VAL A 183 -24.42 1.74 28.61
N GLY A 184 -23.97 2.99 28.52
CA GLY A 184 -24.79 4.16 28.23
C GLY A 184 -25.04 4.38 26.74
N TRP A 185 -24.16 3.94 25.85
CA TRP A 185 -24.27 4.24 24.41
C TRP A 185 -25.57 3.75 23.77
N ASN A 186 -26.25 2.77 24.36
CA ASN A 186 -27.54 2.22 23.89
C ASN A 186 -28.71 2.51 24.86
N THR A 187 -28.49 3.37 25.86
CA THR A 187 -29.48 3.74 26.87
C THR A 187 -29.90 5.19 26.65
N PRO A 188 -31.20 5.49 26.47
CA PRO A 188 -31.65 6.87 26.32
C PRO A 188 -31.25 7.75 27.50
N LEU A 189 -30.82 8.97 27.20
CA LEU A 189 -30.64 9.99 28.21
C LEU A 189 -32.01 10.52 28.67
N SER A 190 -32.10 10.83 29.96
CA SER A 190 -33.27 11.44 30.57
C SER A 190 -33.23 12.98 30.55
N GLY A 191 -32.07 13.57 30.27
CA GLY A 191 -31.80 15.00 30.41
C GLY A 191 -31.50 15.44 31.84
N SER A 192 -31.53 14.50 32.80
CA SER A 192 -31.29 14.77 34.23
C SER A 192 -29.99 14.16 34.77
N GLU A 193 -29.16 13.64 33.88
CA GLU A 193 -27.86 13.07 34.20
C GLU A 193 -26.96 14.10 34.91
N GLU A 194 -26.23 13.63 35.91
CA GLU A 194 -25.28 14.47 36.64
C GLU A 194 -24.16 14.95 35.70
N GLY A 195 -23.93 16.26 35.69
CA GLY A 195 -22.87 16.89 34.90
C GLY A 195 -23.24 17.23 33.45
N LEU A 196 -24.48 16.98 33.03
CA LEU A 196 -24.95 17.34 31.69
C LEU A 196 -25.07 18.87 31.52
N ILE A 197 -24.40 19.41 30.50
CA ILE A 197 -24.42 20.84 30.12
C ILE A 197 -25.56 21.12 29.12
N GLY A 198 -25.78 20.19 28.19
CA GLY A 198 -26.77 20.30 27.13
C GLY A 198 -27.05 18.95 26.48
N PHE A 199 -28.30 18.74 26.05
CA PHE A 199 -28.73 17.52 25.36
C PHE A 199 -29.81 17.83 24.31
N TRP A 200 -29.54 17.47 23.05
CA TRP A 200 -30.42 17.73 21.90
C TRP A 200 -30.64 16.44 21.12
N ASN A 201 -31.88 15.96 21.09
CA ASN A 201 -32.28 14.77 20.34
C ASN A 201 -33.27 15.06 19.20
N PHE A 202 -33.66 16.32 19.01
CA PHE A 202 -34.50 16.81 17.91
C PHE A 202 -35.88 16.14 17.70
N ASP A 203 -36.27 15.18 18.54
CA ASP A 203 -37.50 14.37 18.40
C ASP A 203 -38.78 15.21 18.49
N ASP A 204 -38.73 16.34 19.16
CA ASP A 204 -39.84 17.29 19.23
C ASP A 204 -39.99 18.13 17.95
N GLY A 205 -39.13 17.90 16.96
CA GLY A 205 -39.08 18.65 15.70
C GLY A 205 -38.53 20.06 15.87
N LEU A 206 -37.86 20.35 16.98
CA LEU A 206 -37.24 21.62 17.33
C LEU A 206 -35.80 21.39 17.81
N GLY A 207 -35.05 22.48 17.95
CA GLY A 207 -33.69 22.45 18.52
C GLY A 207 -33.68 22.59 20.04
N ASN A 208 -34.60 21.96 20.78
CA ASN A 208 -34.67 22.20 22.22
C ASN A 208 -33.55 21.46 22.99
N ASP A 209 -32.91 22.16 23.93
CA ASP A 209 -32.10 21.51 24.97
C ASP A 209 -33.03 20.86 26.00
N LEU A 210 -32.92 19.55 26.13
CA LEU A 210 -33.71 18.72 27.06
C LEU A 210 -33.04 18.57 28.43
N SER A 211 -31.84 19.13 28.60
CA SER A 211 -31.15 19.18 29.89
C SER A 211 -31.67 20.33 30.78
N GLY A 212 -31.11 20.43 31.99
CA GLY A 212 -31.33 21.59 32.87
C GLY A 212 -30.65 22.89 32.41
N GLY A 213 -29.83 22.86 31.35
CA GLY A 213 -29.03 23.98 30.87
C GLY A 213 -29.82 25.07 30.14
N GLY A 214 -30.89 24.70 29.42
CA GLY A 214 -31.72 25.63 28.65
C GLY A 214 -31.03 26.19 27.40
N ASN A 215 -30.04 25.48 26.87
CA ASN A 215 -29.21 25.89 25.75
C ASN A 215 -29.86 25.56 24.39
N HIS A 216 -31.02 26.15 24.09
CA HIS A 216 -31.74 25.83 22.86
C HIS A 216 -30.93 26.19 21.59
N ALA A 217 -31.00 25.30 20.61
CA ALA A 217 -30.32 25.38 19.33
C ALA A 217 -31.11 26.19 18.30
N ALA A 218 -30.41 27.02 17.53
CA ALA A 218 -30.95 27.76 16.39
C ALA A 218 -30.44 27.16 15.07
N LEU A 219 -31.34 26.71 14.20
CA LEU A 219 -31.00 26.17 12.90
C LEU A 219 -30.73 27.31 11.89
N HIS A 220 -29.66 27.17 11.12
CA HIS A 220 -29.23 28.11 10.08
C HIS A 220 -28.97 27.39 8.75
N GLY A 221 -29.02 28.14 7.64
CA GLY A 221 -28.94 27.56 6.29
C GLY A 221 -30.23 26.87 5.88
N ASP A 222 -30.13 25.76 5.17
CA ASP A 222 -31.21 24.85 4.81
C ASP A 222 -31.19 23.54 5.62
N ALA A 223 -30.52 23.55 6.77
CA ALA A 223 -30.52 22.47 7.74
C ALA A 223 -31.95 22.07 8.11
N VAL A 224 -32.26 20.78 8.01
CA VAL A 224 -33.61 20.23 8.24
C VAL A 224 -33.61 19.10 9.26
N LEU A 225 -34.67 19.04 10.05
CA LEU A 225 -34.95 17.89 10.91
C LEU A 225 -35.77 16.86 10.12
N LEU A 226 -35.22 15.66 9.99
CA LEU A 226 -35.83 14.55 9.25
C LEU A 226 -36.21 13.42 10.20
N GLU A 227 -37.30 12.72 9.91
CA GLU A 227 -37.58 11.47 10.60
C GLU A 227 -36.49 10.45 10.26
N ALA A 228 -35.91 9.85 11.29
CA ALA A 228 -34.81 8.91 11.14
C ALA A 228 -34.98 7.72 12.08
N ASP A 229 -34.79 6.52 11.53
CA ASP A 229 -34.70 5.30 12.33
C ASP A 229 -33.27 5.18 12.88
N VAL A 230 -33.04 5.70 14.09
CA VAL A 230 -31.71 5.67 14.73
C VAL A 230 -31.53 4.35 15.48
N ALA A 231 -30.48 3.62 15.14
CA ALA A 231 -30.27 2.25 15.59
C ALA A 231 -29.71 2.22 17.02
N GLY A 232 -30.45 1.66 17.99
CA GLY A 232 -29.92 1.40 19.34
C GLY A 232 -30.30 2.42 20.41
N LEU A 233 -30.98 3.50 20.02
CA LEU A 233 -31.49 4.51 20.94
C LEU A 233 -32.93 4.18 21.36
N GLY A 234 -33.12 3.88 22.65
CA GLY A 234 -34.40 3.53 23.27
C GLY A 234 -35.02 2.19 22.86
N GLY A 235 -34.50 1.57 21.80
CA GLY A 235 -34.85 0.22 21.38
C GLY A 235 -34.09 -0.91 22.09
N GLY A 236 -32.96 -0.58 22.75
CA GLY A 236 -32.03 -1.53 23.33
C GLY A 236 -31.19 -2.23 22.27
N VAL A 237 -29.89 -2.38 22.55
CA VAL A 237 -28.98 -3.25 21.81
C VAL A 237 -28.73 -4.48 22.65
N TYR A 238 -29.07 -5.65 22.13
CA TYR A 238 -28.89 -6.93 22.80
C TYR A 238 -27.85 -7.72 22.03
N SER A 239 -26.73 -8.01 22.69
CA SER A 239 -25.63 -8.76 22.07
C SER A 239 -25.35 -10.07 22.76
N GLY A 240 -24.68 -10.95 22.03
CA GLY A 240 -24.21 -12.23 22.53
C GLY A 240 -23.07 -12.74 21.67
N GLN A 241 -22.18 -13.52 22.29
CA GLN A 241 -21.07 -14.19 21.62
C GLN A 241 -21.39 -15.67 21.53
N ILE A 242 -21.12 -16.28 20.37
CA ILE A 242 -21.15 -17.73 20.20
C ILE A 242 -19.80 -18.20 19.63
N GLU A 243 -19.34 -19.36 20.09
CA GLU A 243 -18.01 -19.88 19.72
C GLU A 243 -17.98 -20.47 18.31
N SER A 244 -19.13 -20.85 17.73
CA SER A 244 -19.19 -21.42 16.39
C SER A 244 -20.58 -21.28 15.76
N PRO A 245 -20.70 -21.36 14.41
CA PRO A 245 -21.97 -21.39 13.71
C PRO A 245 -22.89 -22.47 14.29
N GLY A 246 -24.11 -22.08 14.60
CA GLY A 246 -25.03 -22.96 15.30
C GLY A 246 -26.18 -22.19 15.92
N ALA A 247 -26.84 -22.84 16.88
CA ALA A 247 -27.97 -22.23 17.56
C ALA A 247 -27.52 -21.06 18.45
N PHE A 248 -28.22 -19.94 18.38
CA PHE A 248 -28.04 -18.81 19.29
C PHE A 248 -29.32 -18.52 20.06
N SER A 249 -29.19 -17.88 21.22
CA SER A 249 -30.31 -17.35 21.99
C SER A 249 -29.89 -16.05 22.68
N LEU A 250 -30.57 -14.96 22.34
CA LEU A 250 -30.50 -13.68 23.05
C LEU A 250 -31.72 -13.58 23.96
N SER A 251 -31.49 -13.25 25.23
CA SER A 251 -32.55 -13.19 26.25
C SER A 251 -32.72 -11.76 26.77
N ASN A 252 -33.83 -11.54 27.48
CA ASN A 252 -34.17 -10.26 28.10
C ASN A 252 -34.46 -9.12 27.10
N ILE A 253 -34.93 -9.45 25.89
CA ILE A 253 -35.30 -8.46 24.88
C ILE A 253 -36.77 -8.05 25.10
N PRO A 254 -37.10 -6.77 25.35
CA PRO A 254 -38.46 -6.28 25.44
C PRO A 254 -39.22 -6.52 24.13
N PRO A 255 -40.50 -6.90 24.18
CA PRO A 255 -41.33 -6.92 22.99
C PRO A 255 -41.40 -5.54 22.32
N GLY A 256 -41.38 -5.49 20.98
CA GLY A 256 -41.40 -4.23 20.22
C GLY A 256 -41.22 -4.44 18.72
N SER A 257 -41.44 -3.37 17.96
CA SER A 257 -41.26 -3.35 16.50
C SER A 257 -39.89 -2.80 16.10
N ASN A 258 -39.48 -3.03 14.84
CA ASN A 258 -38.29 -2.48 14.19
C ASN A 258 -36.93 -2.97 14.73
N TYR A 259 -36.84 -4.25 15.07
CA TYR A 259 -35.55 -4.88 15.36
C TYR A 259 -34.79 -5.26 14.09
N VAL A 260 -33.48 -5.01 14.08
CA VAL A 260 -32.51 -5.48 13.08
C VAL A 260 -31.57 -6.45 13.80
N LEU A 261 -31.40 -7.65 13.25
CA LEU A 261 -30.45 -8.63 13.77
C LEU A 261 -29.25 -8.73 12.83
N THR A 262 -28.07 -8.42 13.33
CA THR A 262 -26.79 -8.57 12.64
C THR A 262 -25.89 -9.57 13.36
N ALA A 263 -24.92 -10.11 12.64
CA ALA A 263 -23.83 -10.89 13.21
C ALA A 263 -22.54 -10.70 12.39
N PHE A 264 -21.39 -10.89 13.01
CA PHE A 264 -20.10 -10.94 12.33
C PHE A 264 -19.12 -11.87 13.06
N LEU A 265 -18.16 -12.41 12.32
CA LEU A 265 -17.06 -13.20 12.87
C LEU A 265 -15.96 -12.25 13.35
N ASP A 266 -15.71 -12.25 14.65
CA ASP A 266 -14.65 -11.48 15.32
C ASP A 266 -13.40 -12.35 15.44
N VAL A 267 -12.41 -12.07 14.59
CA VAL A 267 -11.19 -12.88 14.50
C VAL A 267 -10.14 -12.44 15.52
N ASN A 268 -10.13 -11.17 15.91
CA ASN A 268 -9.09 -10.59 16.77
C ASN A 268 -9.52 -10.41 18.24
N GLY A 269 -10.79 -10.72 18.57
CA GLY A 269 -11.34 -10.64 19.91
C GLY A 269 -11.69 -9.22 20.36
N ASN A 270 -11.73 -8.23 19.45
CA ASN A 270 -12.10 -6.85 19.76
C ASN A 270 -13.62 -6.66 19.86
N GLN A 271 -14.39 -7.72 19.57
CA GLN A 271 -15.83 -7.78 19.53
C GLN A 271 -16.48 -6.80 18.54
N ALA A 272 -15.73 -6.13 17.67
CA ALA A 272 -16.15 -5.15 16.68
C ALA A 272 -16.00 -5.73 15.27
N GLN A 273 -16.85 -5.29 14.34
CA GLN A 273 -16.74 -5.75 12.98
C GLN A 273 -15.61 -4.98 12.29
N ASP A 274 -14.56 -5.69 11.91
CA ASP A 274 -13.44 -5.13 11.14
C ASP A 274 -13.62 -5.30 9.63
N VAL A 275 -12.85 -4.51 8.87
CA VAL A 275 -12.80 -4.61 7.42
C VAL A 275 -12.26 -5.99 7.02
N GLY A 276 -13.02 -6.71 6.22
CA GLY A 276 -12.67 -8.07 5.79
C GLY A 276 -13.37 -9.18 6.59
N GLU A 277 -13.99 -8.87 7.73
CA GLU A 277 -14.64 -9.89 8.55
C GLU A 277 -15.98 -10.37 7.95
N PRO A 278 -16.24 -11.70 7.96
CA PRO A 278 -17.53 -12.23 7.57
C PRO A 278 -18.68 -11.63 8.39
N SER A 279 -19.69 -11.09 7.71
CA SER A 279 -20.84 -10.45 8.36
C SER A 279 -22.17 -10.89 7.77
N GLY A 280 -23.26 -10.70 8.50
CA GLY A 280 -24.59 -11.17 8.13
C GLY A 280 -25.70 -10.34 8.76
N VAL A 281 -26.83 -10.26 8.05
CA VAL A 281 -28.06 -9.64 8.56
C VAL A 281 -29.19 -10.66 8.40
N PHE A 282 -30.10 -10.72 9.37
CA PHE A 282 -31.32 -11.52 9.21
C PHE A 282 -32.17 -10.94 8.07
N ALA A 283 -32.51 -11.76 7.08
CA ALA A 283 -33.28 -11.35 5.90
C ALA A 283 -34.67 -10.77 6.21
N GLY A 284 -35.23 -11.05 7.39
CA GLY A 284 -36.47 -10.46 7.86
C GLY A 284 -36.30 -9.13 8.60
N SER A 285 -35.11 -8.53 8.62
CA SER A 285 -34.90 -7.21 9.23
C SER A 285 -35.49 -6.09 8.35
N PRO A 286 -36.19 -5.10 8.92
CA PRO A 286 -36.60 -5.01 10.33
C PRO A 286 -37.76 -5.96 10.68
N PHE A 287 -37.80 -6.46 11.92
CA PHE A 287 -38.84 -7.37 12.42
C PHE A 287 -39.49 -6.91 13.73
N ASP A 288 -40.67 -7.48 14.01
CA ASP A 288 -41.40 -7.29 15.27
C ASP A 288 -41.15 -8.46 16.24
N LEU A 289 -40.74 -8.15 17.46
CA LEU A 289 -40.56 -9.13 18.53
C LEU A 289 -41.80 -9.15 19.44
N THR A 290 -42.67 -10.14 19.27
CA THR A 290 -43.92 -10.24 20.05
C THR A 290 -43.97 -11.37 21.09
N ASP A 291 -42.99 -12.30 21.11
CA ASP A 291 -42.58 -13.13 22.28
C ASP A 291 -41.66 -14.31 21.87
N ASP A 292 -41.74 -14.82 20.62
CA ASP A 292 -40.85 -15.87 20.12
C ASP A 292 -40.64 -15.77 18.60
N LEU A 293 -39.39 -15.55 18.18
CA LEU A 293 -38.93 -15.74 16.82
C LEU A 293 -38.02 -16.97 16.78
N SER A 294 -38.54 -18.12 17.20
CA SER A 294 -37.85 -19.39 17.01
C SER A 294 -37.76 -19.67 15.51
N GLN A 295 -36.53 -19.87 15.01
CA GLN A 295 -36.14 -20.14 13.60
C GLN A 295 -35.66 -18.95 12.75
N THR A 296 -35.01 -17.96 13.38
CA THR A 296 -34.26 -16.92 12.64
C THR A 296 -32.96 -17.50 12.08
N VAL A 297 -32.65 -17.29 10.79
CA VAL A 297 -31.36 -17.69 10.20
C VAL A 297 -30.56 -16.45 9.81
N VAL A 298 -29.35 -16.32 10.37
CA VAL A 298 -28.37 -15.30 9.95
C VAL A 298 -27.25 -16.03 9.22
N THR A 299 -27.00 -15.65 7.98
CA THR A 299 -25.88 -16.20 7.21
C THR A 299 -24.75 -15.17 7.22
N LEU A 300 -23.60 -15.55 7.76
CA LEU A 300 -22.37 -14.78 7.61
C LEU A 300 -21.82 -15.01 6.21
N THR A 301 -21.46 -13.93 5.55
CA THR A 301 -20.88 -13.92 4.21
C THR A 301 -19.57 -13.14 4.27
N GLU A 302 -18.52 -13.73 3.73
CA GLU A 302 -17.16 -13.21 3.68
C GLU A 302 -16.99 -12.31 2.43
N PRO A 303 -16.46 -11.08 2.57
CA PRO A 303 -16.15 -10.22 1.42
C PRO A 303 -15.05 -10.86 0.54
N PRO A 304 -14.94 -10.46 -0.74
CA PRO A 304 -13.91 -11.02 -1.61
C PRO A 304 -12.51 -10.57 -1.18
N THR A 305 -11.54 -11.47 -1.28
CA THR A 305 -10.09 -11.17 -1.18
C THR A 305 -9.37 -11.84 -2.34
N LEU A 306 -8.24 -11.28 -2.78
CA LEU A 306 -7.48 -11.81 -3.92
C LEU A 306 -6.27 -12.59 -3.45
N SER A 307 -6.27 -13.91 -3.69
CA SER A 307 -5.14 -14.79 -3.39
C SER A 307 -4.13 -14.88 -4.54
N ALA A 308 -4.55 -14.55 -5.77
CA ALA A 308 -3.66 -14.40 -6.92
C ALA A 308 -4.02 -13.15 -7.74
N GLN A 309 -3.00 -12.45 -8.22
CA GLN A 309 -3.08 -11.17 -8.93
C GLN A 309 -2.81 -11.36 -10.43
N PRO A 310 -3.36 -10.52 -11.32
CA PRO A 310 -3.08 -10.64 -12.75
C PRO A 310 -1.62 -10.27 -13.06
N HIS A 311 -1.02 -11.00 -13.99
CA HIS A 311 0.36 -10.80 -14.44
C HIS A 311 0.43 -10.02 -15.75
N ASP A 312 1.53 -9.29 -15.93
CA ASP A 312 1.80 -8.56 -17.15
C ASP A 312 1.92 -9.55 -18.32
N THR A 313 1.36 -9.18 -19.49
CA THR A 313 1.28 -10.06 -20.66
C THR A 313 1.77 -9.35 -21.90
N ARG A 314 2.56 -10.05 -22.72
CA ARG A 314 3.07 -9.56 -24.01
C ARG A 314 2.82 -10.59 -25.10
N VAL A 315 2.20 -10.15 -26.20
CA VAL A 315 1.90 -11.03 -27.34
C VAL A 315 2.15 -10.33 -28.67
N GLY A 316 2.27 -11.10 -29.74
CA GLY A 316 2.38 -10.55 -31.09
C GLY A 316 1.02 -10.09 -31.63
N PRO A 317 1.00 -9.24 -32.68
CA PRO A 317 -0.24 -8.92 -33.38
C PRO A 317 -0.95 -10.19 -33.85
N GLY A 318 -2.23 -10.33 -33.47
CA GLY A 318 -3.07 -11.46 -33.83
C GLY A 318 -3.00 -12.66 -32.88
N GLU A 319 -2.13 -12.64 -31.86
CA GLU A 319 -2.07 -13.69 -30.83
C GLU A 319 -3.10 -13.47 -29.71
N THR A 320 -3.14 -14.39 -28.74
CA THR A 320 -4.11 -14.36 -27.63
C THR A 320 -3.42 -14.02 -26.31
N ALA A 321 -3.87 -12.98 -25.62
CA ALA A 321 -3.43 -12.61 -24.27
C ALA A 321 -4.46 -13.04 -23.22
N ARG A 322 -3.98 -13.35 -22.00
CA ARG A 322 -4.79 -13.83 -20.88
C ARG A 322 -4.40 -13.13 -19.59
N PHE A 323 -5.38 -12.63 -18.86
CA PHE A 323 -5.23 -12.13 -17.49
C PHE A 323 -6.09 -12.97 -16.56
N MET A 324 -5.57 -13.36 -15.40
CA MET A 324 -6.26 -14.23 -14.44
C MET A 324 -6.15 -13.69 -13.01
N VAL A 325 -7.16 -13.99 -12.19
CA VAL A 325 -7.14 -13.77 -10.73
C VAL A 325 -7.73 -14.95 -10.00
N ASP A 326 -7.30 -15.18 -8.76
CA ASP A 326 -7.99 -16.09 -7.84
C ASP A 326 -8.56 -15.30 -6.68
N ALA A 327 -9.86 -15.50 -6.44
CA ALA A 327 -10.61 -14.82 -5.39
C ALA A 327 -11.11 -15.82 -4.33
N LEU A 328 -10.91 -15.45 -3.06
CA LEU A 328 -11.49 -16.09 -1.89
C LEU A 328 -12.70 -15.29 -1.39
N GLY A 329 -13.48 -15.86 -0.48
CA GLY A 329 -14.71 -15.26 0.04
C GLY A 329 -16.00 -15.99 -0.39
N THR A 330 -17.15 -15.44 0.01
CA THR A 330 -18.44 -16.09 -0.24
C THR A 330 -18.93 -15.88 -1.67
N LYS A 331 -19.22 -16.98 -2.37
CA LYS A 331 -19.76 -17.01 -3.74
C LYS A 331 -21.28 -16.67 -3.77
N PRO A 332 -21.83 -16.16 -4.89
CA PRO A 332 -21.18 -15.93 -6.19
C PRO A 332 -20.40 -14.61 -6.26
N PHE A 333 -19.28 -14.63 -7.00
CA PHE A 333 -18.53 -13.44 -7.36
C PHE A 333 -19.05 -12.81 -8.65
N THR A 334 -18.93 -11.49 -8.73
CA THR A 334 -19.04 -10.73 -9.98
C THR A 334 -17.68 -10.09 -10.26
N TYR A 335 -17.23 -10.14 -11.52
CA TYR A 335 -15.96 -9.61 -11.99
C TYR A 335 -16.24 -8.47 -12.99
N GLN A 336 -15.57 -7.34 -12.80
CA GLN A 336 -15.53 -6.23 -13.75
C GLN A 336 -14.07 -5.94 -14.09
N TRP A 337 -13.65 -6.37 -15.28
CA TRP A 337 -12.34 -6.00 -15.80
C TRP A 337 -12.33 -4.52 -16.19
N LEU A 338 -11.20 -3.87 -15.95
CA LEU A 338 -10.91 -2.49 -16.29
C LEU A 338 -9.72 -2.44 -17.24
N LYS A 339 -9.76 -1.48 -18.16
CA LYS A 339 -8.63 -1.09 -18.99
C LYS A 339 -8.32 0.38 -18.72
N ASP A 340 -7.09 0.68 -18.35
CA ASP A 340 -6.60 2.03 -18.04
C ASP A 340 -7.47 2.74 -17.00
N GLY A 341 -7.94 1.97 -16.00
CA GLY A 341 -8.82 2.45 -14.92
C GLY A 341 -10.30 2.55 -15.28
N PHE A 342 -10.69 2.32 -16.53
CA PHE A 342 -12.09 2.39 -16.97
C PHE A 342 -12.70 0.99 -17.16
N PRO A 343 -13.97 0.75 -16.80
CA PRO A 343 -14.62 -0.53 -17.02
C PRO A 343 -14.56 -0.96 -18.48
N LEU A 344 -14.07 -2.17 -18.73
CA LEU A 344 -14.05 -2.77 -20.07
C LEU A 344 -15.49 -3.15 -20.44
N PRO A 345 -16.15 -2.47 -21.41
CA PRO A 345 -17.59 -2.62 -21.64
C PRO A 345 -18.01 -4.04 -22.05
N ASP A 346 -17.13 -4.72 -22.79
CA ASP A 346 -17.30 -6.10 -23.24
C ASP A 346 -16.42 -7.09 -22.45
N GLY A 347 -15.98 -6.70 -21.24
CA GLY A 347 -15.19 -7.55 -20.36
C GLY A 347 -16.00 -8.74 -19.81
N PRO A 348 -15.36 -9.91 -19.59
CA PRO A 348 -16.06 -11.06 -19.05
C PRO A 348 -16.38 -10.87 -17.57
N ASN A 349 -17.55 -11.36 -17.15
CA ASN A 349 -17.86 -11.56 -15.73
C ASN A 349 -17.25 -12.91 -15.28
N ALA A 350 -15.92 -13.00 -15.31
CA ALA A 350 -15.16 -14.17 -14.94
C ALA A 350 -13.77 -13.81 -14.42
N ALA A 351 -13.17 -14.74 -13.68
CA ALA A 351 -11.81 -14.67 -13.15
C ALA A 351 -10.72 -14.57 -14.24
N GLU A 352 -11.05 -14.89 -15.49
CA GLU A 352 -10.13 -14.80 -16.63
C GLU A 352 -10.66 -13.81 -17.69
N LEU A 353 -9.79 -12.91 -18.13
CA LEU A 353 -9.96 -12.09 -19.33
C LEU A 353 -9.10 -12.64 -20.47
N VAL A 354 -9.72 -12.90 -21.61
CA VAL A 354 -9.04 -13.39 -22.82
C VAL A 354 -9.18 -12.38 -23.94
N ILE A 355 -8.07 -11.81 -24.40
CA ILE A 355 -8.01 -10.94 -25.58
C ILE A 355 -7.54 -11.77 -26.76
N SER A 356 -8.46 -12.13 -27.65
CA SER A 356 -8.13 -12.86 -28.88
C SER A 356 -7.76 -11.89 -29.99
N ASN A 357 -6.73 -12.22 -30.78
CA ASN A 357 -6.27 -11.39 -31.90
C ASN A 357 -5.81 -9.99 -31.46
N ALA A 358 -4.87 -9.96 -30.52
CA ALA A 358 -4.33 -8.74 -29.92
C ALA A 358 -3.75 -7.76 -30.95
N SER A 359 -3.90 -6.47 -30.68
CA SER A 359 -3.51 -5.37 -31.55
C SER A 359 -2.95 -4.20 -30.73
N ALA A 360 -2.39 -3.19 -31.39
CA ALA A 360 -1.89 -1.99 -30.71
C ALA A 360 -2.97 -1.25 -29.88
N GLN A 361 -4.26 -1.47 -30.16
CA GLN A 361 -5.36 -0.88 -29.37
C GLN A 361 -5.60 -1.59 -28.04
N ASP A 362 -5.09 -2.81 -27.89
CA ASP A 362 -5.20 -3.61 -26.66
C ASP A 362 -4.06 -3.32 -25.69
N VAL A 363 -3.05 -2.54 -26.09
CA VAL A 363 -2.00 -2.05 -25.19
C VAL A 363 -2.61 -1.17 -24.11
N GLY A 364 -2.19 -1.37 -22.86
CA GLY A 364 -2.68 -0.63 -21.70
C GLY A 364 -2.56 -1.41 -20.40
N SER A 365 -3.09 -0.86 -19.33
CA SER A 365 -3.12 -1.47 -18.00
C SER A 365 -4.46 -2.18 -17.77
N TYR A 366 -4.43 -3.42 -17.29
CA TYR A 366 -5.62 -4.23 -17.01
C TYR A 366 -5.71 -4.57 -15.52
N SER A 367 -6.87 -4.36 -14.92
CA SER A 367 -7.17 -4.77 -13.54
C SER A 367 -8.59 -5.32 -13.47
N VAL A 368 -8.96 -5.92 -12.33
CA VAL A 368 -10.32 -6.43 -12.12
C VAL A 368 -10.81 -6.08 -10.73
N VAL A 369 -12.06 -5.62 -10.66
CA VAL A 369 -12.82 -5.52 -9.41
C VAL A 369 -13.63 -6.79 -9.26
N VAL A 370 -13.39 -7.53 -8.17
CA VAL A 370 -14.16 -8.71 -7.78
C VAL A 370 -15.09 -8.31 -6.66
N SER A 371 -16.40 -8.52 -6.81
CA SER A 371 -17.42 -8.13 -5.85
C SER A 371 -18.33 -9.28 -5.46
N ASN A 372 -18.89 -9.21 -4.25
CA ASN A 372 -20.04 -9.99 -3.83
C ASN A 372 -21.01 -9.11 -3.02
N LEU A 373 -22.01 -9.72 -2.35
CA LEU A 373 -23.01 -8.98 -1.56
C LEU A 373 -22.44 -8.20 -0.36
N LYS A 374 -21.15 -8.36 -0.02
CA LYS A 374 -20.52 -7.78 1.16
C LYS A 374 -19.37 -6.83 0.90
N GLY A 375 -18.84 -6.79 -0.30
CA GLY A 375 -17.76 -5.87 -0.60
C GLY A 375 -17.12 -6.17 -1.93
N GLU A 376 -16.00 -5.48 -2.15
CA GLU A 376 -15.24 -5.52 -3.38
C GLU A 376 -13.75 -5.63 -3.07
N ALA A 377 -13.00 -6.28 -3.96
CA ALA A 377 -11.55 -6.34 -3.97
C ALA A 377 -11.04 -5.93 -5.35
N LEU A 378 -10.12 -4.97 -5.38
CA LEU A 378 -9.47 -4.51 -6.61
C LEU A 378 -8.11 -5.19 -6.77
N SER A 379 -7.82 -5.71 -7.97
CA SER A 379 -6.52 -6.30 -8.28
C SER A 379 -5.44 -5.25 -8.55
N ARG A 380 -4.16 -5.68 -8.56
CA ARG A 380 -3.09 -4.91 -9.17
C ARG A 380 -3.40 -4.64 -10.65
N LYS A 381 -2.72 -3.62 -11.17
CA LYS A 381 -2.67 -3.29 -12.59
C LYS A 381 -1.64 -4.20 -13.29
N ALA A 382 -2.07 -4.94 -14.31
CA ALA A 382 -1.23 -5.78 -15.16
C ALA A 382 -1.03 -5.12 -16.54
N VAL A 383 0.21 -5.03 -17.02
CA VAL A 383 0.51 -4.35 -18.29
C VAL A 383 0.32 -5.30 -19.47
N MET A 384 -0.43 -4.86 -20.49
CA MET A 384 -0.58 -5.52 -21.78
C MET A 384 0.32 -4.86 -22.84
N GLY A 385 1.24 -5.62 -23.43
CA GLY A 385 2.06 -5.19 -24.55
C GLY A 385 1.73 -5.95 -25.85
N VAL A 386 1.78 -5.25 -26.99
CA VAL A 386 1.70 -5.85 -28.32
C VAL A 386 2.92 -5.48 -29.14
N ILE A 387 3.71 -6.47 -29.52
CA ILE A 387 5.03 -6.26 -30.14
C ILE A 387 5.02 -6.78 -31.57
N ALA A 388 4.96 -5.86 -32.54
CA ALA A 388 4.81 -6.20 -33.96
C ALA A 388 6.07 -6.77 -34.61
N ASP A 389 7.25 -6.42 -34.11
CA ASP A 389 8.53 -6.71 -34.74
C ASP A 389 9.53 -7.45 -33.84
N GLY A 390 9.05 -8.18 -32.83
CA GLY A 390 9.93 -8.93 -31.92
C GLY A 390 10.63 -10.13 -32.57
N VAL A 391 11.74 -10.55 -31.98
CA VAL A 391 12.53 -11.74 -32.29
C VAL A 391 12.07 -12.88 -31.38
N GLN A 392 12.23 -14.12 -31.86
CA GLN A 392 12.09 -15.31 -31.03
C GLN A 392 13.46 -15.71 -30.50
N LEU A 393 13.57 -15.88 -29.19
CA LEU A 393 14.74 -16.44 -28.52
C LEU A 393 14.41 -17.87 -28.11
N ALA A 394 15.06 -18.85 -28.73
CA ALA A 394 14.83 -20.26 -28.48
C ALA A 394 16.13 -20.94 -28.01
N GLY A 395 16.02 -21.82 -27.02
CA GLY A 395 17.17 -22.57 -26.53
C GLY A 395 16.76 -23.76 -25.67
N GLN A 396 17.74 -24.45 -25.10
CA GLN A 396 17.57 -25.50 -24.09
C GLN A 396 18.23 -25.08 -22.79
N VAL A 397 17.53 -25.30 -21.68
CA VAL A 397 18.10 -25.18 -20.34
C VAL A 397 18.09 -26.55 -19.70
N ALA A 398 19.24 -26.98 -19.20
CA ALA A 398 19.40 -28.21 -18.44
C ALA A 398 19.75 -27.86 -16.98
N TYR A 399 18.85 -28.24 -16.08
CA TYR A 399 19.05 -28.29 -14.65
C TYR A 399 19.45 -29.73 -14.27
N THR A 400 20.64 -29.93 -13.72
CA THR A 400 21.11 -31.24 -13.28
C THR A 400 20.52 -31.59 -11.91
N GLY A 401 19.21 -31.85 -11.91
CA GLY A 401 18.39 -32.18 -10.74
C GLY A 401 16.90 -32.16 -11.11
N ASN A 402 16.01 -32.52 -10.17
CA ASN A 402 14.60 -32.15 -10.28
C ASN A 402 14.47 -30.78 -9.59
N PRO A 403 14.17 -29.68 -10.30
CA PRO A 403 14.05 -28.39 -9.65
C PRO A 403 12.92 -28.47 -8.60
N PRO A 404 13.09 -27.88 -7.40
CA PRO A 404 12.04 -27.92 -6.39
C PRO A 404 10.83 -27.03 -6.73
N GLY A 405 10.89 -26.30 -7.86
CA GLY A 405 9.79 -25.52 -8.43
C GLY A 405 10.01 -25.18 -9.91
N ASP A 406 9.35 -24.13 -10.41
CA ASP A 406 9.34 -23.77 -11.82
C ASP A 406 10.60 -22.97 -12.22
N LEU A 407 11.20 -23.30 -13.36
CA LEU A 407 12.36 -22.59 -13.90
C LEU A 407 11.87 -21.44 -14.79
N HIS A 408 12.11 -20.21 -14.37
CA HIS A 408 11.84 -18.99 -15.12
C HIS A 408 13.06 -18.57 -15.92
N LEU A 409 12.81 -18.14 -17.14
CA LEU A 409 13.79 -17.45 -17.96
C LEU A 409 13.31 -16.03 -18.19
N MET A 410 14.23 -15.07 -18.17
CA MET A 410 13.93 -13.66 -18.34
C MET A 410 14.93 -13.02 -19.30
N ALA A 411 14.46 -12.30 -20.33
CA ALA A 411 15.28 -11.42 -21.14
C ALA A 411 15.00 -9.97 -20.76
N ALA A 412 15.99 -9.23 -20.25
CA ALA A 412 15.88 -7.81 -19.90
C ALA A 412 16.67 -6.96 -20.90
N SER A 413 16.12 -5.81 -21.32
CA SER A 413 16.85 -4.90 -22.20
C SER A 413 17.75 -3.92 -21.43
N TYR A 414 18.83 -3.50 -22.08
CA TYR A 414 19.84 -2.56 -21.58
C TYR A 414 19.97 -1.43 -22.60
N LEU A 415 19.95 -0.18 -22.12
CA LEU A 415 20.13 1.00 -22.98
C LEU A 415 21.61 1.12 -23.40
N PRO A 416 21.92 1.18 -24.70
CA PRO A 416 23.27 1.50 -25.15
C PRO A 416 23.64 2.92 -24.74
N GLY A 417 24.81 3.11 -24.12
CA GLY A 417 25.33 4.43 -23.75
C GLY A 417 25.06 4.86 -22.31
N ASN A 418 24.48 3.97 -21.49
CA ASN A 418 24.29 4.23 -20.07
C ASN A 418 25.64 4.46 -19.37
N GLN A 419 25.72 5.45 -18.50
CA GLN A 419 26.90 5.74 -17.69
C GLN A 419 26.51 5.86 -16.23
N VAL A 420 27.41 5.46 -15.34
CA VAL A 420 27.14 5.38 -13.91
C VAL A 420 28.20 6.10 -13.12
N LEU A 421 27.82 6.63 -11.96
CA LEU A 421 28.76 7.19 -11.00
C LEU A 421 29.45 6.04 -10.25
N THR A 422 30.75 5.86 -10.44
CA THR A 422 31.58 4.89 -9.72
C THR A 422 32.34 5.58 -8.59
N LEU A 423 32.26 4.99 -7.39
CA LEU A 423 32.87 5.47 -6.15
C LEU A 423 33.69 4.34 -5.50
N ASP A 424 34.92 4.65 -5.10
CA ASP A 424 35.92 3.66 -4.67
C ASP A 424 35.94 3.35 -3.15
N GLY A 425 35.03 3.94 -2.37
CA GLY A 425 35.02 3.85 -0.91
C GLY A 425 36.01 4.78 -0.20
N SER A 426 36.69 5.70 -0.91
CA SER A 426 37.76 6.53 -0.37
C SER A 426 37.87 7.91 -1.02
N GLY A 427 37.09 8.88 -0.54
CA GLY A 427 37.28 10.30 -0.88
C GLY A 427 36.50 10.76 -2.12
N ASP A 428 35.85 9.83 -2.80
CA ASP A 428 35.04 10.07 -4.00
C ASP A 428 33.58 10.37 -3.62
N TYR A 429 33.01 11.41 -4.21
CA TYR A 429 31.59 11.75 -4.05
C TYR A 429 31.12 12.77 -5.08
N VAL A 430 29.80 12.95 -5.16
CA VAL A 430 29.16 14.11 -5.81
C VAL A 430 28.53 14.99 -4.74
N ILE A 431 28.71 16.30 -4.84
CA ILE A 431 27.97 17.30 -4.04
C ILE A 431 26.96 18.00 -4.94
N VAL A 432 25.74 18.20 -4.44
CA VAL A 432 24.70 18.99 -5.11
C VAL A 432 24.53 20.29 -4.31
N PRO A 433 25.31 21.34 -4.60
CA PRO A 433 25.45 22.50 -3.72
C PRO A 433 24.17 23.31 -3.56
N ASP A 434 23.32 23.32 -4.60
CA ASP A 434 22.10 24.14 -4.64
C ASP A 434 20.86 23.41 -4.10
N LEU A 435 20.91 22.07 -3.92
CA LEU A 435 19.85 21.30 -3.27
C LEU A 435 20.11 21.22 -1.77
N ILE A 436 19.55 22.20 -1.05
CA ILE A 436 19.73 22.37 0.40
C ILE A 436 18.44 22.16 1.21
N ASP A 437 17.30 21.97 0.55
CA ASP A 437 16.00 21.83 1.22
C ASP A 437 15.30 20.55 0.77
N LEU A 438 15.24 19.58 1.68
CA LEU A 438 14.41 18.37 1.57
C LEU A 438 13.37 18.34 2.71
N SER A 439 13.09 19.48 3.34
CA SER A 439 12.13 19.57 4.44
C SER A 439 10.69 19.41 3.97
N GLY A 440 9.82 18.90 4.84
CA GLY A 440 8.41 18.70 4.52
C GLY A 440 7.79 17.50 5.22
N TYR A 441 6.56 17.18 4.83
CA TYR A 441 5.79 16.05 5.36
C TYR A 441 5.89 14.79 4.50
N GLU A 442 6.56 14.88 3.35
CA GLU A 442 6.70 13.78 2.42
C GLU A 442 8.04 13.84 1.69
N LEU A 443 8.59 12.69 1.34
CA LEU A 443 9.84 12.57 0.60
C LEU A 443 9.92 11.21 -0.10
N THR A 444 10.44 11.18 -1.33
CA THR A 444 10.89 9.93 -1.96
C THR A 444 12.32 10.08 -2.46
N ILE A 445 13.16 9.09 -2.18
CA ILE A 445 14.51 8.98 -2.76
C ILE A 445 14.60 7.61 -3.44
N GLN A 446 15.00 7.59 -4.71
CA GLN A 446 15.35 6.35 -5.40
C GLN A 446 16.78 6.42 -5.95
N TYR A 447 17.35 5.26 -6.21
CA TYR A 447 18.57 5.10 -6.98
C TYR A 447 18.78 3.64 -7.39
N TRP A 448 19.48 3.44 -8.50
CA TRP A 448 20.12 2.18 -8.82
C TRP A 448 21.44 2.07 -8.09
N PHE A 449 21.72 0.90 -7.53
CA PHE A 449 22.96 0.61 -6.83
C PHE A 449 23.55 -0.72 -7.27
N ARG A 450 24.88 -0.74 -7.39
CA ARG A 450 25.67 -1.96 -7.46
C ARG A 450 26.97 -1.80 -6.71
N GLY A 451 27.21 -2.59 -5.67
CA GLY A 451 28.48 -2.50 -4.95
C GLY A 451 28.52 -3.32 -3.67
N SER A 452 29.56 -3.08 -2.89
CA SER A 452 29.82 -3.74 -1.61
C SER A 452 29.34 -2.90 -0.41
N SER A 453 29.06 -1.61 -0.61
CA SER A 453 28.62 -0.71 0.45
C SER A 453 27.68 0.38 -0.08
N ILE A 454 26.43 0.39 0.39
CA ILE A 454 25.47 1.48 0.15
C ILE A 454 25.70 2.72 1.04
N GLN A 455 26.78 2.75 1.83
CA GLN A 455 26.98 3.78 2.85
C GLN A 455 26.98 5.19 2.22
N SER A 456 26.07 6.05 2.67
CA SER A 456 25.88 7.42 2.18
C SER A 456 25.50 7.52 0.70
N ALA A 457 24.79 6.53 0.13
CA ALA A 457 24.35 6.58 -1.27
C ALA A 457 23.66 7.90 -1.63
N VAL A 458 22.70 8.34 -0.81
CA VAL A 458 22.19 9.71 -0.80
C VAL A 458 22.16 10.22 0.64
N ARG A 459 22.74 11.39 0.88
CA ARG A 459 22.88 11.94 2.23
C ARG A 459 22.75 13.45 2.29
N GLN A 460 21.94 13.94 3.22
CA GLN A 460 21.93 15.33 3.65
C GLN A 460 22.07 15.38 5.18
N GLN A 461 23.03 16.13 5.71
CA GLN A 461 23.26 16.14 7.15
C GLN A 461 23.82 17.46 7.71
N SER A 462 23.12 17.99 8.72
CA SER A 462 23.56 19.11 9.56
C SER A 462 23.23 18.83 11.03
N SER A 463 22.23 19.50 11.61
CA SER A 463 21.71 19.22 12.96
C SER A 463 20.87 17.94 13.04
N GLY A 464 20.26 17.56 11.92
CA GLY A 464 19.62 16.27 11.67
C GLY A 464 20.27 15.58 10.46
N TYR A 465 19.71 14.44 10.03
CA TYR A 465 20.22 13.70 8.87
C TYR A 465 19.10 12.96 8.14
N ILE A 466 19.20 12.97 6.80
CA ILE A 466 18.49 12.09 5.88
C ILE A 466 19.57 11.24 5.21
N VAL A 467 19.49 9.92 5.38
CA VAL A 467 20.49 9.00 4.83
C VAL A 467 19.80 7.80 4.19
N ALA A 468 19.85 7.74 2.86
CA ALA A 468 19.59 6.50 2.16
C ALA A 468 20.89 5.69 2.11
N GLY A 469 20.95 4.65 2.95
CA GLY A 469 22.10 3.74 3.03
C GLY A 469 23.04 4.09 4.20
N TRP A 470 22.65 3.73 5.42
CA TRP A 470 23.49 3.74 6.61
C TRP A 470 23.50 2.33 7.20
N GLN A 471 24.62 1.62 7.11
CA GLN A 471 24.73 0.24 7.62
C GLN A 471 23.60 -0.71 7.15
N GLY A 472 23.15 -0.57 5.89
CA GLY A 472 22.05 -1.37 5.34
C GLY A 472 20.64 -0.82 5.65
N LEU A 473 20.54 0.35 6.27
CA LEU A 473 19.26 1.00 6.58
C LEU A 473 19.05 2.26 5.73
N HIS A 474 17.80 2.63 5.51
CA HIS A 474 17.41 3.99 5.21
C HIS A 474 16.95 4.67 6.50
N ILE A 475 17.44 5.88 6.79
CA ILE A 475 17.22 6.55 8.09
C ILE A 475 16.94 8.04 7.90
N LEU A 476 15.94 8.55 8.64
CA LEU A 476 15.69 9.97 8.87
C LEU A 476 15.79 10.26 10.38
N SER A 477 16.54 11.28 10.79
CA SER A 477 16.82 11.59 12.22
C SER A 477 15.72 12.40 12.92
N ASP A 478 14.88 13.04 12.14
CA ASP A 478 13.81 13.95 12.54
C ASP A 478 12.45 13.25 12.70
N ASP A 479 12.46 11.91 12.63
CA ASP A 479 11.33 11.01 12.90
C ASP A 479 11.02 10.82 14.40
N GLY A 480 11.36 11.78 15.27
CA GLY A 480 11.12 11.67 16.71
C GLY A 480 12.10 10.77 17.49
N GLY A 481 13.17 10.29 16.86
CA GLY A 481 14.37 9.80 17.54
C GLY A 481 14.32 8.34 17.98
N THR A 482 14.84 7.47 17.12
CA THR A 482 15.83 6.42 17.46
C THR A 482 16.39 5.96 16.11
N GLY A 483 17.70 5.87 15.94
CA GLY A 483 18.35 5.45 14.68
C GLY A 483 18.07 3.99 14.25
N ALA A 484 16.80 3.59 14.18
CA ALA A 484 16.34 2.26 13.80
C ALA A 484 16.14 2.13 12.28
N GLY A 485 15.83 3.24 11.58
CA GLY A 485 15.60 3.23 10.13
C GLY A 485 14.54 2.23 9.68
N VAL A 486 14.52 1.97 8.38
CA VAL A 486 13.93 0.76 7.76
C VAL A 486 15.01 0.10 6.91
N ASN A 487 15.01 -1.23 6.85
CA ASN A 487 16.01 -2.01 6.15
C ASN A 487 15.93 -1.72 4.65
N ALA A 488 17.09 -1.43 4.06
CA ALA A 488 17.23 -1.20 2.63
C ALA A 488 17.19 -2.52 1.82
N GLY A 489 17.22 -3.68 2.49
CA GLY A 489 17.16 -5.02 1.91
C GLY A 489 18.35 -5.90 2.32
N PRO A 490 18.15 -7.18 2.65
CA PRO A 490 19.21 -8.03 3.20
C PRO A 490 20.35 -8.40 2.21
N ASN A 491 20.20 -8.14 0.91
CA ASN A 491 21.15 -8.58 -0.13
C ASN A 491 21.54 -7.50 -1.13
N VAL A 492 21.26 -6.23 -0.85
CA VAL A 492 21.50 -5.15 -1.84
C VAL A 492 22.98 -4.89 -2.12
N THR A 493 23.90 -5.38 -1.28
CA THR A 493 25.35 -5.26 -1.44
C THR A 493 26.01 -6.54 -1.98
N ASP A 494 25.28 -7.35 -2.74
CA ASP A 494 25.78 -8.59 -3.33
C ASP A 494 26.63 -8.37 -4.61
N GLY A 495 26.85 -7.10 -4.99
CA GLY A 495 27.56 -6.71 -6.20
C GLY A 495 26.71 -6.76 -7.48
N ARG A 496 25.39 -6.89 -7.36
CA ARG A 496 24.41 -6.79 -8.47
C ARG A 496 23.70 -5.45 -8.47
N TRP A 497 23.04 -5.16 -9.58
CA TRP A 497 22.17 -4.00 -9.70
C TRP A 497 20.87 -4.25 -8.95
N HIS A 498 20.57 -3.34 -8.03
CA HIS A 498 19.29 -3.23 -7.36
C HIS A 498 18.76 -1.82 -7.52
N HIS A 499 17.45 -1.67 -7.63
CA HIS A 499 16.79 -0.39 -7.40
C HIS A 499 16.36 -0.33 -5.97
N LEU A 500 16.82 0.70 -5.29
CA LEU A 500 16.42 0.99 -3.94
C LEU A 500 15.56 2.25 -3.97
N LEU A 501 14.45 2.18 -3.26
CA LEU A 501 13.55 3.30 -3.12
C LEU A 501 13.09 3.42 -1.67
N MET A 502 13.17 4.64 -1.16
CA MET A 502 12.71 5.01 0.16
C MET A 502 11.56 6.01 0.00
N THR A 503 10.41 5.76 0.66
CA THR A 503 9.35 6.76 0.82
C THR A 503 9.18 7.11 2.28
N TRP A 504 8.88 8.38 2.56
CA TRP A 504 8.49 8.85 3.87
C TRP A 504 7.26 9.76 3.77
N GLU A 505 6.29 9.55 4.66
CA GLU A 505 5.04 10.30 4.75
C GLU A 505 4.68 10.48 6.24
N GLY A 506 4.86 11.70 6.76
CA GLY A 506 4.74 12.03 8.17
C GLY A 506 3.35 11.74 8.74
N GLY A 507 3.32 11.19 9.96
CA GLY A 507 2.08 10.90 10.69
C GLY A 507 1.27 9.71 10.16
N MET A 508 1.74 9.01 9.12
CA MET A 508 1.04 7.85 8.56
C MET A 508 1.49 6.52 9.18
N PRO A 509 0.54 5.59 9.44
CA PRO A 509 0.87 4.19 9.66
C PRO A 509 1.62 3.63 8.46
N ASN A 510 2.69 2.88 8.70
CA ASN A 510 3.61 2.42 7.67
C ASN A 510 4.16 3.55 6.77
N GLY A 511 4.19 4.81 7.23
CA GLY A 511 4.57 5.97 6.40
C GLY A 511 6.04 5.98 5.97
N PHE A 512 6.92 5.27 6.68
CA PHE A 512 8.32 5.10 6.29
C PHE A 512 8.52 3.70 5.69
N ARG A 513 8.90 3.64 4.41
CA ARG A 513 8.95 2.39 3.63
C ARG A 513 10.24 2.31 2.82
N SER A 514 10.81 1.11 2.73
CA SER A 514 11.88 0.75 1.81
C SER A 514 11.39 -0.25 0.79
N TYR A 515 11.83 -0.10 -0.45
CA TYR A 515 11.57 -1.01 -1.55
C TYR A 515 12.89 -1.44 -2.20
N VAL A 516 12.95 -2.69 -2.62
CA VAL A 516 14.01 -3.24 -3.45
C VAL A 516 13.37 -3.85 -4.68
N ASP A 517 13.81 -3.43 -5.85
CA ASP A 517 13.36 -3.96 -7.14
C ASP A 517 11.82 -3.90 -7.29
N GLY A 518 11.24 -2.78 -6.82
CA GLY A 518 9.80 -2.51 -6.78
C GLY A 518 9.01 -3.24 -5.70
N GLN A 519 9.65 -4.10 -4.89
CA GLN A 519 9.00 -4.85 -3.80
C GLN A 519 9.22 -4.19 -2.46
N LEU A 520 8.18 -4.13 -1.63
CA LEU A 520 8.27 -3.62 -0.27
C LEU A 520 9.15 -4.55 0.59
N VAL A 521 10.20 -4.00 1.20
CA VAL A 521 11.13 -4.72 2.08
C VAL A 521 10.74 -4.59 3.54
N GLU A 522 10.64 -3.35 4.00
CA GLU A 522 10.29 -3.04 5.38
C GLU A 522 9.51 -1.73 5.40
N GLN A 523 8.60 -1.65 6.36
CA GLN A 523 7.86 -0.45 6.65
C GLN A 523 7.71 -0.27 8.15
N ARG A 524 7.56 0.98 8.55
CA ARG A 524 7.24 1.36 9.91
C ARG A 524 6.38 2.61 9.90
N ASP A 525 5.60 2.79 10.96
CA ASP A 525 4.90 4.04 11.20
C ASP A 525 5.88 5.22 11.16
N ALA A 526 5.49 6.26 10.44
CA ALA A 526 6.21 7.52 10.43
C ALA A 526 5.80 8.34 11.65
N ALA A 527 6.76 9.05 12.25
CA ALA A 527 6.43 10.01 13.28
C ALA A 527 5.59 11.14 12.71
N ASP A 528 4.71 11.69 13.56
CA ASP A 528 3.89 12.85 13.26
C ASP A 528 4.71 14.14 13.42
N SER A 529 5.77 14.26 12.62
CA SER A 529 6.68 15.40 12.58
C SER A 529 7.21 15.58 11.16
N GLU A 530 7.36 16.83 10.72
CA GLU A 530 8.01 17.14 9.44
C GLU A 530 9.52 16.85 9.47
N ILE A 531 10.07 16.50 8.31
CA ILE A 531 11.50 16.57 8.08
C ILE A 531 11.92 18.03 8.25
N SER A 532 12.85 18.28 9.17
CA SER A 532 13.29 19.64 9.48
C SER A 532 14.25 20.16 8.42
N PHE A 533 14.23 21.46 8.16
CA PHE A 533 15.22 22.09 7.27
C PHE A 533 16.65 21.80 7.75
N LEU A 534 17.43 21.15 6.89
CA LEU A 534 18.84 20.83 7.13
C LEU A 534 19.70 21.80 6.32
N ASP A 535 20.37 22.74 7.00
CA ASP A 535 21.29 23.69 6.35
C ASP A 535 22.60 23.00 5.90
N ALA A 536 22.49 22.09 4.93
CA ALA A 536 23.58 21.34 4.31
C ALA A 536 23.16 20.90 2.90
N PRO A 537 24.10 20.84 1.93
CA PRO A 537 23.81 20.31 0.61
C PRO A 537 23.62 18.79 0.64
N VAL A 538 22.99 18.26 -0.41
CA VAL A 538 22.91 16.82 -0.66
C VAL A 538 24.25 16.31 -1.22
N TYR A 539 24.67 15.14 -0.74
CA TYR A 539 25.83 14.40 -1.22
C TYR A 539 25.39 13.03 -1.75
N PHE A 540 26.00 12.61 -2.85
CA PHE A 540 25.97 11.22 -3.29
C PHE A 540 27.32 10.58 -2.96
N GLY A 541 27.28 9.57 -2.09
CA GLY A 541 28.44 8.75 -1.77
C GLY A 541 29.28 9.17 -0.57
N ALA A 542 28.91 10.20 0.20
CA ALA A 542 29.72 10.63 1.35
C ALA A 542 28.92 11.33 2.48
N PHE A 543 29.47 11.25 3.70
CA PHE A 543 29.12 12.14 4.80
C PHE A 543 29.82 13.48 4.63
N ASN A 544 29.10 14.51 4.16
CA ASN A 544 29.56 15.89 4.05
C ASN A 544 30.94 16.05 3.37
N GLY A 545 31.29 15.14 2.45
CA GLY A 545 32.58 15.09 1.77
C GLY A 545 33.79 14.77 2.66
N VAL A 546 33.60 14.32 3.91
CA VAL A 546 34.69 14.11 4.88
C VAL A 546 34.89 12.66 5.32
N GLY A 547 33.94 11.76 5.07
CA GLY A 547 34.03 10.37 5.51
C GLY A 547 32.82 9.53 5.11
N GLU A 548 32.76 8.29 5.63
CA GLU A 548 31.67 7.33 5.37
C GLU A 548 31.35 7.19 3.87
N PHE A 549 32.43 7.00 3.09
CA PHE A 549 32.37 6.92 1.65
C PHE A 549 31.73 5.62 1.19
N MET A 550 30.97 5.74 0.11
CA MET A 550 30.34 4.63 -0.58
C MET A 550 31.34 3.86 -1.45
N GLU A 551 31.21 2.54 -1.51
CA GLU A 551 31.97 1.68 -2.42
C GLU A 551 31.00 0.97 -3.36
N GLY A 552 30.95 1.40 -4.61
CA GLY A 552 30.02 0.89 -5.60
C GLY A 552 29.71 1.87 -6.73
N GLN A 553 28.63 1.57 -7.44
CA GLN A 553 28.13 2.32 -8.59
C GLN A 553 26.70 2.80 -8.29
N LEU A 554 26.39 4.03 -8.71
CA LEU A 554 25.07 4.66 -8.60
C LEU A 554 24.57 5.10 -9.97
N ASP A 555 23.26 5.00 -10.17
CA ASP A 555 22.59 5.61 -11.31
C ASP A 555 21.12 5.98 -11.04
N GLU A 556 20.54 6.79 -11.94
CA GLU A 556 19.20 7.39 -11.91
C GLU A 556 18.75 7.78 -10.50
N ILE A 557 19.62 8.51 -9.81
CA ILE A 557 19.29 9.05 -8.49
C ILE A 557 18.17 10.07 -8.72
N ALA A 558 17.03 9.87 -8.06
CA ALA A 558 15.91 10.78 -8.18
C ALA A 558 15.29 11.06 -6.82
N ILE A 559 14.92 12.32 -6.61
CA ILE A 559 14.39 12.83 -5.34
C ILE A 559 13.09 13.59 -5.62
N TRP A 560 12.01 13.22 -4.94
CA TRP A 560 10.71 13.91 -5.00
C TRP A 560 10.39 14.57 -3.67
N GLU A 561 9.74 15.74 -3.72
CA GLU A 561 9.19 16.44 -2.54
C GLU A 561 7.87 15.84 -2.02
N ARG A 562 7.55 14.61 -2.45
CA ARG A 562 6.34 13.88 -2.11
C ARG A 562 6.59 12.40 -1.97
N SER A 563 5.65 11.71 -1.34
CA SER A 563 5.65 10.25 -1.22
C SER A 563 5.07 9.66 -2.51
N LEU A 564 5.80 8.77 -3.19
CA LEU A 564 5.28 8.06 -4.35
C LEU A 564 4.26 7.00 -3.91
N THR A 565 3.15 6.91 -4.65
CA THR A 565 2.16 5.85 -4.44
C THR A 565 2.71 4.49 -4.88
N HIS A 566 2.10 3.39 -4.42
CA HIS A 566 2.48 2.05 -4.87
C HIS A 566 2.46 1.87 -6.40
N GLU A 567 1.52 2.55 -7.08
CA GLU A 567 1.45 2.56 -8.55
C GLU A 567 2.66 3.28 -9.17
N GLU A 568 3.02 4.44 -8.63
CA GLU A 568 4.16 5.22 -9.11
C GLU A 568 5.50 4.54 -8.81
N ILE A 569 5.63 3.85 -7.68
CA ILE A 569 6.81 3.03 -7.35
C ILE A 569 6.96 1.87 -8.35
N GLY A 570 5.85 1.20 -8.67
CA GLY A 570 5.84 0.14 -9.68
C GLY A 570 6.24 0.65 -11.07
N ASN A 571 5.90 1.90 -11.40
CA ASN A 571 6.34 2.55 -12.63
C ASN A 571 7.79 3.03 -12.56
N ALA A 572 8.24 3.58 -11.44
CA ALA A 572 9.58 4.15 -11.28
C ALA A 572 10.70 3.10 -11.40
N TRP A 573 10.43 1.85 -11.01
CA TRP A 573 11.33 0.71 -11.27
C TRP A 573 11.23 0.16 -12.70
N ASN A 574 10.04 0.22 -13.31
CA ASN A 574 9.75 -0.42 -14.61
C ASN A 574 9.58 0.57 -15.77
N GLN A 575 9.99 1.83 -15.66
CA GLN A 575 9.95 2.80 -16.74
C GLN A 575 11.10 3.80 -16.60
N PRO A 576 11.77 4.19 -17.69
CA PRO A 576 12.79 5.23 -17.65
C PRO A 576 12.17 6.56 -17.22
N LEU A 577 12.84 7.26 -16.30
CA LEU A 577 12.47 8.63 -15.95
C LEU A 577 12.95 9.60 -17.03
N ASP A 578 12.12 10.60 -17.33
CA ASP A 578 12.40 11.66 -18.32
C ASP A 578 12.61 13.04 -17.71
N GLY A 579 12.44 13.18 -16.39
CA GLY A 579 12.65 14.42 -15.64
C GLY A 579 11.41 15.32 -15.58
N SER A 580 10.28 14.91 -16.18
CA SER A 580 9.02 15.64 -16.16
C SER A 580 8.01 15.13 -15.12
N GLU A 581 8.43 14.20 -14.27
CA GLU A 581 7.58 13.58 -13.25
C GLU A 581 7.07 14.60 -12.22
N GLU A 582 5.80 14.45 -11.83
CA GLU A 582 5.17 15.34 -10.87
C GLU A 582 5.87 15.29 -9.50
N GLY A 583 6.23 16.47 -8.97
CA GLY A 583 6.89 16.61 -7.66
C GLY A 583 8.37 16.21 -7.64
N LEU A 584 9.00 15.99 -8.81
CA LEU A 584 10.42 15.65 -8.90
C LEU A 584 11.29 16.89 -8.64
N LEU A 585 12.14 16.84 -7.61
CA LEU A 585 13.11 17.88 -7.29
C LEU A 585 14.38 17.78 -8.14
N GLY A 586 14.88 16.56 -8.38
CA GLY A 586 16.10 16.34 -9.15
C GLY A 586 16.24 14.92 -9.66
N LEU A 587 16.87 14.75 -10.83
CA LEU A 587 17.17 13.47 -11.48
C LEU A 587 18.58 13.49 -12.08
N TRP A 588 19.45 12.58 -11.61
CA TRP A 588 20.82 12.42 -12.10
C TRP A 588 21.02 11.04 -12.71
N LYS A 589 21.03 10.99 -14.05
CA LYS A 589 21.20 9.75 -14.85
C LYS A 589 22.63 9.44 -15.28
N PHE A 590 23.55 10.39 -15.12
CA PHE A 590 24.97 10.31 -15.53
C PHE A 590 25.28 9.96 -17.01
N ASP A 591 24.28 9.63 -17.84
CA ASP A 591 24.39 9.18 -19.23
C ASP A 591 25.15 10.12 -20.16
N ASP A 592 25.15 11.42 -19.85
CA ASP A 592 25.89 12.42 -20.61
C ASP A 592 27.35 12.59 -20.17
N GLY A 593 27.81 11.74 -19.24
CA GLY A 593 29.14 11.78 -18.65
C GLY A 593 29.30 12.84 -17.56
N THR A 594 28.21 13.43 -17.08
CA THR A 594 28.22 14.52 -16.09
C THR A 594 27.21 14.29 -14.97
N ALA A 595 27.42 14.93 -13.82
CA ALA A 595 26.48 14.87 -12.70
C ALA A 595 25.41 15.98 -12.81
N LYS A 596 24.80 16.16 -13.99
CA LYS A 596 23.78 17.20 -14.19
C LYS A 596 22.38 16.74 -13.80
N ASP A 597 21.60 17.69 -13.29
CA ASP A 597 20.19 17.47 -13.04
C ASP A 597 19.40 17.57 -14.35
N GLN A 598 18.58 16.56 -14.61
CA GLN A 598 17.71 16.46 -15.78
C GLN A 598 16.25 16.82 -15.47
N ALA A 599 15.94 17.14 -14.21
CA ALA A 599 14.64 17.68 -13.81
C ALA A 599 14.53 19.18 -14.10
N SER A 600 13.38 19.76 -13.73
CA SER A 600 13.05 21.16 -14.05
C SER A 600 13.83 22.21 -13.25
N TYR A 601 14.40 21.84 -12.10
CA TYR A 601 15.04 22.79 -11.18
C TYR A 601 16.53 23.05 -11.49
N GLY A 602 17.24 22.10 -12.08
CA GLY A 602 18.63 22.26 -12.52
C GLY A 602 19.62 22.24 -11.37
N PHE A 603 19.40 21.41 -10.35
CA PHE A 603 20.31 21.20 -9.24
C PHE A 603 21.54 20.37 -9.66
N ASP A 604 22.42 20.97 -10.45
CA ASP A 604 23.61 20.28 -10.96
C ASP A 604 24.55 19.85 -9.82
N GLY A 605 25.06 18.62 -9.92
CA GLY A 605 26.07 18.06 -9.05
C GLY A 605 27.50 18.32 -9.54
N GLU A 606 28.45 18.34 -8.60
CA GLU A 606 29.87 18.48 -8.84
C GLU A 606 30.62 17.23 -8.37
N LEU A 607 31.36 16.58 -9.30
CA LEU A 607 32.23 15.46 -8.95
C LEU A 607 33.43 15.94 -8.12
N ASN A 608 33.74 15.21 -7.06
CA ASN A 608 34.85 15.49 -6.16
C ASN A 608 35.68 14.23 -5.88
N GLY A 609 36.96 14.44 -5.57
CA GLY A 609 37.92 13.34 -5.43
C GLY A 609 38.33 12.78 -6.79
N ASP A 610 38.46 11.46 -6.85
CA ASP A 610 38.72 10.69 -8.06
C ASP A 610 37.44 10.01 -8.59
N ALA A 611 36.25 10.48 -8.16
CA ALA A 611 34.95 9.98 -8.62
C ALA A 611 34.86 9.99 -10.16
N VAL A 612 34.40 8.88 -10.74
CA VAL A 612 34.36 8.69 -12.20
C VAL A 612 32.94 8.41 -12.66
N ILE A 613 32.54 9.03 -13.77
CA ILE A 613 31.39 8.57 -14.54
C ILE A 613 31.89 7.70 -15.68
N GLU A 614 31.45 6.45 -15.72
CA GLU A 614 31.92 5.47 -16.70
C GLU A 614 30.78 4.62 -17.26
N ALA A 615 31.00 4.03 -18.42
CA ALA A 615 30.00 3.18 -19.06
C ALA A 615 29.73 1.93 -18.21
N ALA A 616 28.46 1.66 -17.92
CA ALA A 616 28.02 0.41 -17.34
C ALA A 616 26.71 -0.07 -17.97
N SER A 617 26.46 -1.36 -17.84
CA SER A 617 25.21 -1.99 -18.29
C SER A 617 24.27 -2.08 -17.10
N ILE A 618 23.19 -1.31 -17.08
CA ILE A 618 22.09 -1.42 -16.09
C ILE A 618 20.91 -2.19 -16.68
N PRO A 619 20.40 -3.22 -15.99
CA PRO A 619 19.17 -3.87 -16.39
C PRO A 619 18.02 -2.87 -16.28
N MET A 620 17.48 -2.42 -17.41
CA MET A 620 16.20 -1.74 -17.38
C MET A 620 15.09 -2.78 -17.39
N PHE A 621 14.48 -3.01 -16.24
CA PHE A 621 13.23 -3.79 -16.17
C PHE A 621 12.06 -3.04 -16.84
N GLY A 622 12.27 -1.76 -17.18
CA GLY A 622 11.33 -0.93 -17.92
C GLY A 622 11.39 -0.91 -19.44
N GLY A 623 12.27 -1.70 -20.03
CA GLY A 623 12.25 -1.97 -21.46
C GLY A 623 12.24 -3.47 -21.67
N ASP A 624 11.10 -4.00 -22.11
CA ASP A 624 10.99 -5.34 -22.69
C ASP A 624 11.55 -6.50 -21.90
N VAL A 625 10.84 -6.86 -20.83
CA VAL A 625 10.99 -8.15 -20.18
C VAL A 625 10.21 -9.23 -20.94
N SER A 626 10.90 -10.24 -21.48
CA SER A 626 10.26 -11.45 -22.01
C SER A 626 10.53 -12.63 -21.08
N THR A 627 9.48 -13.35 -20.67
CA THR A 627 9.60 -14.51 -19.77
C THR A 627 9.15 -15.82 -20.42
N ASP A 628 9.74 -16.93 -19.99
CA ASP A 628 9.26 -18.29 -20.26
C ASP A 628 9.35 -19.15 -18.98
N ILE A 629 8.44 -20.10 -18.80
CA ILE A 629 8.34 -20.94 -17.60
C ILE A 629 8.52 -22.41 -18.00
N LEU A 630 9.50 -23.08 -17.41
CA LEU A 630 9.83 -24.48 -17.65
C LEU A 630 9.62 -25.30 -16.38
N SER A 631 8.85 -26.38 -16.46
CA SER A 631 8.62 -27.29 -15.32
C SER A 631 9.77 -28.27 -15.03
N ALA A 632 10.83 -28.27 -15.86
CA ALA A 632 12.04 -29.10 -15.78
C ALA A 632 13.07 -28.64 -16.82
N SER A 633 14.24 -29.30 -16.89
CA SER A 633 15.15 -29.22 -18.04
C SER A 633 14.37 -29.35 -19.36
N GLY A 634 14.48 -28.36 -20.23
CA GLY A 634 13.57 -28.23 -21.36
C GLY A 634 13.98 -27.16 -22.36
N SER A 635 13.32 -27.19 -23.52
CA SER A 635 13.45 -26.14 -24.52
C SER A 635 12.59 -24.94 -24.12
N PHE A 636 13.15 -23.74 -24.16
CA PHE A 636 12.39 -22.50 -24.04
C PHE A 636 12.22 -21.83 -25.40
N LEU A 637 11.15 -21.05 -25.50
CA LEU A 637 10.87 -20.19 -26.64
C LEU A 637 10.25 -18.89 -26.12
N MET A 638 11.11 -17.91 -25.89
CA MET A 638 10.69 -16.53 -25.66
C MET A 638 10.24 -15.92 -26.98
N ARG A 639 9.02 -15.43 -27.01
CA ARG A 639 8.44 -14.78 -28.19
C ARG A 639 8.39 -13.28 -27.97
N HIS A 640 8.52 -12.55 -29.08
CA HIS A 640 8.28 -11.11 -29.12
C HIS A 640 9.29 -10.30 -28.30
N VAL A 641 10.54 -10.73 -28.25
CA VAL A 641 11.64 -9.94 -27.66
C VAL A 641 11.98 -8.81 -28.63
N PRO A 642 11.84 -7.52 -28.30
CA PRO A 642 11.99 -6.45 -29.29
C PRO A 642 13.37 -6.38 -29.95
N LYS A 643 13.43 -5.76 -31.12
CA LYS A 643 14.66 -5.61 -31.90
C LYS A 643 15.37 -4.32 -31.52
N GLY A 644 16.71 -4.35 -31.52
CA GLY A 644 17.54 -3.13 -31.47
C GLY A 644 18.10 -2.74 -30.10
N ASN A 645 17.74 -3.45 -29.03
CA ASN A 645 18.31 -3.23 -27.69
C ASN A 645 19.38 -4.30 -27.35
N HIS A 646 20.20 -4.03 -26.34
CA HIS A 646 21.07 -5.05 -25.72
C HIS A 646 20.22 -5.89 -24.77
N TYR A 647 20.39 -7.21 -24.73
CA TYR A 647 19.58 -8.08 -23.86
C TYR A 647 20.47 -8.98 -22.99
N HIS A 648 20.15 -9.12 -21.70
CA HIS A 648 20.65 -10.22 -20.86
C HIS A 648 19.55 -11.26 -20.67
N LEU A 649 19.94 -12.54 -20.77
CA LEU A 649 19.08 -13.68 -20.48
C LEU A 649 19.46 -14.26 -19.11
N THR A 650 18.52 -14.22 -18.18
CA THR A 650 18.65 -14.72 -16.80
C THR A 650 17.76 -15.95 -16.62
N ALA A 651 18.23 -16.95 -15.87
CA ALA A 651 17.46 -18.16 -15.54
C ALA A 651 17.39 -18.36 -14.01
N PHE A 652 16.22 -18.65 -13.46
CA PHE A 652 16.03 -18.83 -12.02
C PHE A 652 14.90 -19.80 -11.66
N VAL A 653 14.93 -20.35 -10.45
CA VAL A 653 13.93 -21.34 -9.98
C VAL A 653 13.00 -20.70 -8.94
N ASP A 654 11.71 -20.63 -9.23
CA ASP A 654 10.64 -20.22 -8.30
C ASP A 654 10.10 -21.45 -7.56
N LEU A 655 10.22 -21.46 -6.23
CA LEU A 655 9.78 -22.57 -5.39
C LEU A 655 8.31 -22.47 -4.94
N ASN A 656 7.67 -21.31 -5.11
CA ASN A 656 6.40 -20.99 -4.46
C ASN A 656 5.25 -20.66 -5.44
N GLY A 657 5.50 -20.62 -6.75
CA GLY A 657 4.47 -20.37 -7.77
C GLY A 657 3.87 -18.95 -7.73
N ASN A 658 4.56 -18.04 -7.03
CA ASN A 658 4.20 -16.65 -6.94
C ASN A 658 5.26 -15.89 -7.74
N PHE A 659 4.82 -15.09 -8.72
CA PHE A 659 5.68 -14.11 -9.40
C PHE A 659 6.24 -13.02 -8.45
N LEU A 660 6.06 -13.16 -7.14
CA LEU A 660 6.47 -12.24 -6.10
C LEU A 660 7.37 -13.00 -5.12
N HIS A 661 8.67 -12.89 -5.41
CA HIS A 661 9.83 -12.98 -4.52
C HIS A 661 9.51 -13.27 -3.04
N ASP A 662 9.51 -14.57 -2.68
CA ASP A 662 9.61 -14.97 -1.28
C ASP A 662 11.08 -15.05 -0.86
N GLN A 663 11.31 -14.66 0.38
CA GLN A 663 12.59 -14.38 1.01
C GLN A 663 13.42 -15.67 1.14
N GLY A 664 14.59 -15.72 0.49
CA GLY A 664 15.72 -16.52 1.02
C GLY A 664 16.37 -17.59 0.14
N GLU A 665 16.17 -17.63 -1.18
CA GLU A 665 16.85 -18.63 -2.04
C GLU A 665 17.88 -18.00 -2.99
N PRO A 666 19.02 -18.69 -3.26
CA PRO A 666 20.18 -18.07 -3.89
C PRO A 666 20.00 -17.91 -5.40
N PHE A 667 19.95 -16.66 -5.87
CA PHE A 667 20.29 -16.37 -7.26
C PHE A 667 21.81 -16.42 -7.45
N ALA A 668 22.26 -17.01 -8.55
CA ALA A 668 23.64 -16.97 -9.03
C ALA A 668 23.70 -16.26 -10.39
N GLU A 669 24.07 -14.98 -10.40
CA GLU A 669 24.55 -14.28 -11.61
C GLU A 669 25.97 -13.75 -11.38
N SER A 670 26.85 -13.96 -12.38
CA SER A 670 28.18 -13.35 -12.50
C SER A 670 28.42 -12.78 -13.92
N ALA A 671 29.24 -11.73 -14.00
CA ALA A 671 29.17 -10.57 -14.89
C ALA A 671 29.73 -10.66 -16.35
N THR A 672 29.07 -9.89 -17.24
CA THR A 672 29.49 -9.03 -18.40
C THR A 672 30.18 -9.57 -19.68
N ASN A 673 29.50 -9.42 -20.84
CA ASN A 673 29.88 -8.47 -21.93
C ASN A 673 28.80 -8.32 -23.05
N PRO A 674 28.63 -7.13 -23.69
CA PRO A 674 27.41 -6.72 -24.43
C PRO A 674 27.38 -7.09 -25.95
N PHE A 675 26.20 -7.42 -26.50
CA PHE A 675 26.00 -7.64 -27.95
C PHE A 675 24.69 -7.09 -28.55
N ASN A 676 24.72 -6.86 -29.86
CA ASN A 676 23.69 -6.25 -30.71
C ASN A 676 23.10 -7.33 -31.66
N LEU A 677 21.79 -7.62 -31.58
CA LEU A 677 21.20 -8.76 -32.29
C LEU A 677 20.54 -8.35 -33.63
N ALA A 678 21.13 -8.78 -34.74
CA ALA A 678 20.44 -8.92 -36.02
C ALA A 678 20.65 -10.32 -36.62
N ALA A 679 19.52 -11.00 -36.85
CA ALA A 679 19.28 -12.28 -37.52
C ALA A 679 19.57 -13.57 -36.72
N ASP A 680 18.46 -14.26 -36.40
CA ASP A 680 18.23 -15.67 -36.03
C ASP A 680 19.37 -16.41 -35.29
N LEU A 681 19.20 -16.56 -33.97
CA LEU A 681 19.92 -17.56 -33.18
C LEU A 681 18.99 -18.76 -32.95
N ASP A 682 19.12 -19.77 -33.82
CA ASP A 682 18.52 -21.09 -33.65
C ASP A 682 19.56 -22.00 -32.94
N GLY A 683 19.23 -22.52 -31.74
CA GLY A 683 19.98 -23.62 -31.11
C GLY A 683 20.92 -23.29 -29.95
N LEU A 684 20.51 -22.47 -28.98
CA LEU A 684 21.25 -22.25 -27.73
C LEU A 684 21.08 -23.44 -26.75
N PHE A 685 22.14 -23.92 -26.09
CA PHE A 685 22.08 -24.96 -25.04
C PHE A 685 22.86 -24.49 -23.79
N LEU A 686 22.23 -24.47 -22.62
CA LEU A 686 22.84 -24.19 -21.31
C LEU A 686 22.77 -25.44 -20.41
N ASP A 687 23.92 -25.90 -19.90
CA ASP A 687 24.04 -27.02 -18.95
C ASP A 687 24.62 -26.51 -17.62
N LEU A 688 23.85 -26.59 -16.53
CA LEU A 688 24.14 -25.89 -15.28
C LEU A 688 24.87 -26.69 -14.19
N GLY A 689 25.19 -27.97 -14.37
CA GLY A 689 26.09 -28.73 -13.48
C GLY A 689 25.64 -28.95 -12.01
N GLY A 690 25.86 -30.16 -11.48
CA GLY A 690 25.17 -30.67 -10.28
C GLY A 690 25.56 -30.10 -8.89
N GLU A 691 26.38 -29.05 -8.80
CA GLU A 691 26.68 -28.36 -7.54
C GLU A 691 26.78 -26.86 -7.83
N VAL A 692 26.10 -26.06 -7.00
CA VAL A 692 25.89 -24.60 -7.09
C VAL A 692 27.07 -23.85 -7.75
N GLY A 693 26.93 -23.55 -9.05
CA GLY A 693 27.89 -22.76 -9.83
C GLY A 693 27.34 -22.42 -11.22
N SER A 694 27.21 -21.13 -11.52
CA SER A 694 26.63 -20.59 -12.76
C SER A 694 27.55 -20.74 -13.99
N VAL A 695 26.97 -20.90 -15.19
CA VAL A 695 27.67 -20.79 -16.48
C VAL A 695 27.12 -19.58 -17.26
N SER A 696 27.94 -18.56 -17.51
CA SER A 696 27.60 -17.41 -18.36
C SER A 696 28.19 -17.60 -19.77
N LEU A 697 27.40 -17.37 -20.82
CA LEU A 697 27.85 -17.45 -22.23
C LEU A 697 27.57 -16.13 -22.95
N GLY A 698 28.62 -15.52 -23.52
CA GLY A 698 28.51 -14.37 -24.43
C GLY A 698 28.56 -14.82 -25.89
N PHE A 699 27.81 -14.16 -26.77
CA PHE A 699 27.72 -14.51 -28.20
C PHE A 699 27.97 -13.28 -29.09
N ASP A 700 29.12 -13.22 -29.78
CA ASP A 700 29.45 -12.13 -30.70
C ASP A 700 29.32 -12.55 -32.17
N ARG A 701 28.70 -11.72 -33.01
CA ARG A 701 28.67 -11.96 -34.46
C ARG A 701 29.73 -11.09 -35.14
N THR A 702 30.81 -11.73 -35.58
CA THR A 702 31.86 -11.08 -36.37
C THR A 702 31.55 -11.17 -37.87
N GLN A 703 32.26 -10.42 -38.71
CA GLN A 703 32.16 -10.56 -40.18
C GLN A 703 32.48 -11.99 -40.69
N ASP A 704 33.20 -12.80 -39.89
CA ASP A 704 33.72 -14.11 -40.27
C ASP A 704 33.18 -15.30 -39.43
N GLY A 705 32.18 -15.10 -38.56
CA GLY A 705 31.57 -16.18 -37.75
C GLY A 705 30.99 -15.75 -36.39
N LEU A 706 30.53 -16.74 -35.61
CA LEU A 706 30.01 -16.56 -34.23
C LEU A 706 31.13 -16.83 -33.21
N LEU A 707 31.37 -15.86 -32.32
CA LEU A 707 32.27 -15.96 -31.18
C LEU A 707 31.45 -16.34 -29.95
N ILE A 708 31.93 -17.30 -29.16
CA ILE A 708 31.33 -17.68 -27.89
C ILE A 708 32.36 -17.43 -26.78
N SER A 709 31.99 -16.72 -25.72
CA SER A 709 32.87 -16.39 -24.58
C SER A 709 32.29 -16.83 -23.25
N TRP A 710 33.14 -17.20 -22.27
CA TRP A 710 32.74 -17.61 -20.92
C TRP A 710 33.73 -17.08 -19.85
N PRO A 711 33.31 -16.95 -18.57
CA PRO A 711 34.17 -16.48 -17.48
C PRO A 711 35.37 -17.41 -17.19
N THR A 712 36.47 -16.84 -16.68
CA THR A 712 37.70 -17.58 -16.32
C THR A 712 37.52 -18.60 -15.21
N GLU A 713 36.46 -18.47 -14.40
CA GLU A 713 36.16 -19.36 -13.28
C GLU A 713 35.29 -20.57 -13.70
N THR A 714 34.90 -20.64 -14.98
CA THR A 714 34.05 -21.70 -15.52
C THR A 714 34.82 -23.02 -15.62
N THR A 715 34.49 -24.00 -14.78
CA THR A 715 35.02 -25.37 -14.89
C THR A 715 33.95 -26.33 -15.39
N GLY A 716 34.29 -27.23 -16.32
CA GLY A 716 33.39 -28.32 -16.74
C GLY A 716 32.41 -28.00 -17.88
N LEU A 717 32.49 -26.82 -18.51
CA LEU A 717 31.70 -26.48 -19.70
C LEU A 717 31.99 -27.43 -20.86
N GLN A 718 30.95 -28.03 -21.45
CA GLN A 718 31.03 -28.81 -22.69
C GLN A 718 30.11 -28.21 -23.76
N LEU A 719 30.71 -27.74 -24.87
CA LEU A 719 29.97 -27.28 -26.05
C LEU A 719 29.82 -28.44 -27.04
N HIS A 720 28.59 -28.81 -27.38
CA HIS A 720 28.28 -29.87 -28.35
C HIS A 720 27.61 -29.29 -29.60
N ARG A 721 28.07 -29.68 -30.79
CA ARG A 721 27.42 -29.36 -32.07
C ARG A 721 26.40 -30.43 -32.41
N THR A 722 25.14 -30.07 -32.66
CA THR A 722 24.11 -31.00 -33.16
C THR A 722 24.03 -30.94 -34.69
N ASP A 723 24.55 -31.98 -35.35
CA ASP A 723 24.63 -32.08 -36.82
C ASP A 723 23.28 -32.40 -37.49
N SER A 724 22.23 -31.61 -37.24
CA SER A 724 20.97 -31.71 -37.99
C SER A 724 20.69 -30.47 -38.83
N LEU A 725 21.66 -30.02 -39.60
CA LEU A 725 21.42 -29.19 -40.78
C LEU A 725 21.97 -29.93 -41.99
N SER A 726 21.05 -30.45 -42.81
CA SER A 726 21.38 -31.17 -44.03
C SER A 726 22.02 -30.21 -45.05
N GLN A 727 23.35 -30.33 -45.16
CA GLN A 727 24.30 -29.76 -46.12
C GLN A 727 24.76 -28.31 -45.84
N PRO A 728 26.08 -28.10 -45.69
CA PRO A 728 26.90 -27.73 -46.85
C PRO A 728 28.26 -28.44 -46.93
N ASN A 729 28.92 -28.31 -48.10
CA ASN A 729 30.29 -28.74 -48.35
C ASN A 729 31.27 -28.09 -47.35
N TRP A 730 31.97 -28.88 -46.53
CA TRP A 730 33.08 -28.40 -45.70
C TRP A 730 34.33 -29.24 -45.87
N VAL A 731 35.48 -28.58 -45.99
CA VAL A 731 36.80 -29.19 -46.10
C VAL A 731 37.41 -29.30 -44.69
N PRO A 732 37.85 -30.49 -44.24
CA PRO A 732 38.46 -30.66 -42.93
C PRO A 732 39.77 -29.86 -42.77
N VAL A 733 39.98 -29.26 -41.59
CA VAL A 733 41.26 -28.66 -41.20
C VAL A 733 42.10 -29.73 -40.49
N ALA A 734 43.31 -29.97 -40.99
CA ALA A 734 44.21 -30.98 -40.43
C ALA A 734 44.69 -30.56 -39.02
N GLY A 735 44.46 -31.42 -38.03
CA GLY A 735 44.91 -31.23 -36.64
C GLY A 735 43.80 -31.30 -35.58
N VAL A 736 42.53 -31.34 -35.98
CA VAL A 736 41.39 -31.50 -35.07
C VAL A 736 40.96 -32.96 -35.05
N VAL A 737 41.13 -33.64 -33.90
CA VAL A 737 40.67 -35.02 -33.66
C VAL A 737 39.85 -35.02 -32.37
N ASP A 738 38.61 -35.51 -32.48
CA ASP A 738 37.58 -35.65 -31.45
C ASP A 738 37.11 -34.35 -30.76
N GLN A 739 35.91 -33.91 -31.20
CA GLN A 739 35.34 -32.57 -31.03
C GLN A 739 34.56 -32.42 -29.72
N ALA A 740 35.26 -32.55 -28.59
CA ALA A 740 34.81 -32.06 -27.29
C ALA A 740 35.90 -31.16 -26.72
N VAL A 741 35.55 -29.94 -26.36
CA VAL A 741 36.46 -29.07 -25.60
C VAL A 741 36.11 -29.22 -24.13
N THR A 742 37.03 -29.78 -23.36
CA THR A 742 37.00 -29.72 -21.90
C THR A 742 37.89 -28.57 -21.47
N VAL A 743 37.30 -27.51 -20.91
CA VAL A 743 38.08 -26.38 -20.38
C VAL A 743 38.76 -26.82 -19.08
N SER A 744 40.08 -26.76 -19.03
CA SER A 744 40.89 -27.04 -17.84
C SER A 744 41.13 -25.74 -17.05
N PRO A 745 41.24 -25.76 -15.71
CA PRO A 745 41.50 -24.58 -14.88
C PRO A 745 42.79 -23.81 -15.21
N GLU A 746 43.67 -24.36 -16.05
CA GLU A 746 44.96 -23.75 -16.43
C GLU A 746 44.87 -22.85 -17.68
N ASP A 747 43.75 -22.86 -18.41
CA ASP A 747 43.57 -22.10 -19.65
C ASP A 747 43.00 -20.70 -19.34
N ALA A 748 43.87 -19.77 -18.95
CA ALA A 748 43.52 -18.36 -18.80
C ALA A 748 43.09 -17.77 -20.18
N THR A 749 41.79 -17.56 -20.35
CA THR A 749 41.09 -17.04 -21.55
C THR A 749 41.20 -17.92 -22.80
N GLY A 750 40.09 -18.57 -23.19
CA GLY A 750 39.95 -19.28 -24.46
C GLY A 750 38.88 -18.64 -25.33
N PHE A 751 39.13 -18.52 -26.63
CA PHE A 751 38.15 -18.10 -27.63
C PHE A 751 37.89 -19.26 -28.59
N PHE A 752 36.62 -19.57 -28.91
CA PHE A 752 36.28 -20.45 -30.03
C PHE A 752 35.59 -19.66 -31.13
N GLN A 753 36.09 -19.83 -32.36
CA GLN A 753 35.45 -19.32 -33.57
C GLN A 753 34.76 -20.51 -34.27
N LEU A 754 33.42 -20.53 -34.24
CA LEU A 754 32.63 -21.43 -35.08
C LEU A 754 32.45 -20.77 -36.45
N ARG A 755 32.99 -21.42 -37.49
CA ARG A 755 32.82 -21.03 -38.89
C ARG A 755 31.57 -21.63 -39.48
#